data_AF-A0ABD5ZUN2-F1
#
_entry.id   AF-A0ABD5ZUN2-F1
#
_cell.length_a   1.000
_cell.length_b   1.000
_cell.length_c   1.000
_cell.angle_alpha   90.00
_cell.angle_beta   90.00
_cell.angle_gamma   90.00
#
_symmetry.space_group_name_H-M   'P 1'
#
loop_
_entity.id
_entity.type
_entity.pdbx_description
1 polymer ?
#
loop_
_entity_poly.entity_id
_entity_poly.type
_entity_poly.pdbx_seq_one_letter_code
_entity_poly.pdbx_strand_id
1 'polypeptide(L)'
;MSDSGGGSAAGSAPSSGPDVDGDGDGVEYGELAVTLAAVLALVVAAALLPAAGLGGPDSPDGGSERDGTATPGEAATGTTVATPGGGSSGERSSPGSLGGGSPSGVGLSNPPERTRIGSTQPSGAPLAQTPQFVVEGPRNTYWRQTAYGRYTGSAWERSPRWQSMGEGVPNGDLTAAGERMAYDVTLLVPSSSLPTAWQPERVQVPNRSVGVEASTLGGVRATESLPAETTYRARSAAPPRSPGTLRAAGLDYPAELERHYTQVPEATPRRVERFSTGLTADAETPYDAAVIVRDWLRQKPYSLNASHEPGEPIADQFIFEMESGYCQYYATSMVVMLRTQGIPARYVVGYAPGERVGENRYLVTADRGHAWVEVYFPGTGWVRFDPTGSGDLPVKNPQPPYDLSLNRSAVAGARVAVSVEKNGTPVVGAPVAINDERVGWTDARGRVRTTLPYAAEFTVTAHPPDAVTKYDDDDDGPSAARATGGSVPVDAVRRPDAPDRLAAARPATGPLQREAGTDTNGSSRTYRSDTNVTLSVRGRPVAGGGLTVVAAIRDVPFRGATVTLDGERIGETGENGTAGVSLSGVAPGTHTLRVRRDDLGTTTPLRVRAPNGSDPTDRTEPKPITVAVDAPLGLPLPGGPATVTATRNGSPVAAATVRVDGAAGGQTDANGTLGVTLPVAGSATITARGPSGTTARTAVRGLYRNAVLLGGAALAVLVALGWRLRRRGITARGSARWLGATLSTLSARAVAVCLRTAELLADAGRVLRRGLRWLAGVPARVAAQGLAAVTALDPRRLLRRLWRWLAGLLARRRSDASDGGGESAPAGRVGGSEADCASGASPTLREFWREFVALVAPPAATTRTPGEIARYAVERGLPADAVETLTEAYRDAEYGRLAPDEGRLARVREAVDRLRAAARGEES
;
A
#
# COMPACT_ATOMS: atom_id res chain seq x y z
N MET A 1 -12.69 -27.73 -87.57
CA MET A 1 -13.78 -26.79 -87.91
C MET A 1 -13.61 -25.61 -86.97
N SER A 2 -12.87 -24.58 -87.40
CA SER A 2 -13.38 -23.36 -88.06
C SER A 2 -13.65 -22.27 -86.99
N ASP A 3 -13.16 -21.03 -87.08
CA ASP A 3 -12.26 -20.38 -88.06
C ASP A 3 -11.73 -19.04 -87.48
N SER A 4 -10.67 -18.45 -88.07
CA SER A 4 -10.16 -17.06 -87.88
C SER A 4 -9.76 -16.62 -86.44
N GLY A 5 -8.65 -15.91 -86.15
CA GLY A 5 -8.01 -14.75 -86.79
C GLY A 5 -8.13 -13.56 -85.81
N GLY A 6 -7.21 -12.61 -85.59
CA GLY A 6 -5.87 -12.34 -86.13
C GLY A 6 -5.54 -10.83 -85.97
N GLY A 7 -4.33 -10.47 -85.51
CA GLY A 7 -3.86 -9.06 -85.38
C GLY A 7 -4.08 -8.43 -83.99
N SER A 8 -3.12 -7.80 -83.27
CA SER A 8 -1.97 -6.91 -83.62
C SER A 8 -2.42 -5.48 -84.00
N ALA A 9 -1.80 -4.37 -83.59
CA ALA A 9 -0.85 -4.02 -82.50
C ALA A 9 -0.69 -2.47 -82.47
N ALA A 10 0.11 -1.94 -81.52
CA ALA A 10 0.58 -0.54 -81.41
C ALA A 10 -0.51 0.53 -81.16
N GLY A 11 -0.28 1.66 -80.49
CA GLY A 11 0.97 2.20 -79.90
C GLY A 11 1.31 3.57 -80.51
N SER A 12 1.53 4.60 -79.68
CA SER A 12 2.31 5.83 -79.92
C SER A 12 1.99 6.94 -78.90
N ALA A 13 3.02 7.51 -78.27
CA ALA A 13 3.04 8.90 -77.79
C ALA A 13 3.44 9.83 -78.99
N PRO A 14 3.45 11.19 -78.96
CA PRO A 14 4.06 12.02 -77.90
C PRO A 14 3.55 13.49 -77.70
N SER A 15 4.26 14.23 -76.83
CA SER A 15 4.74 15.64 -77.02
C SER A 15 3.97 16.89 -76.50
N SER A 16 4.74 17.71 -75.76
CA SER A 16 4.76 19.20 -75.63
C SER A 16 3.68 20.00 -74.85
N GLY A 17 4.15 20.97 -74.03
CA GLY A 17 3.37 21.97 -73.27
C GLY A 17 3.07 23.28 -74.06
N PRO A 18 2.89 24.48 -73.44
CA PRO A 18 3.63 24.98 -72.24
C PRO A 18 2.85 25.85 -71.20
N ASP A 19 3.53 26.19 -70.10
CA ASP A 19 3.61 27.46 -69.30
C ASP A 19 2.42 28.36 -68.82
N VAL A 20 2.63 28.87 -67.59
CA VAL A 20 2.22 30.16 -66.94
C VAL A 20 0.91 30.29 -66.12
N ASP A 21 1.13 30.64 -64.84
CA ASP A 21 0.40 31.40 -63.80
C ASP A 21 -1.14 31.42 -63.66
N GLY A 22 -1.58 31.32 -62.39
CA GLY A 22 -2.95 31.60 -61.93
C GLY A 22 -3.07 31.56 -60.40
N ASP A 23 -3.03 32.73 -59.76
CA ASP A 23 -3.27 32.92 -58.31
C ASP A 23 -4.76 32.74 -57.96
N GLY A 24 -5.10 32.30 -56.73
CA GLY A 24 -6.49 31.98 -56.38
C GLY A 24 -6.74 31.51 -54.94
N ASP A 25 -7.30 32.40 -54.13
CA ASP A 25 -7.66 32.20 -52.72
C ASP A 25 -8.62 31.03 -52.41
N GLY A 26 -8.43 30.42 -51.24
CA GLY A 26 -9.25 29.31 -50.73
C GLY A 26 -9.39 29.28 -49.20
N VAL A 27 -9.75 30.40 -48.58
CA VAL A 27 -9.76 30.58 -47.12
C VAL A 27 -11.01 29.98 -46.43
N GLU A 28 -10.75 28.92 -45.66
CA GLU A 28 -11.27 28.60 -44.31
C GLU A 28 -12.76 28.72 -43.96
N TYR A 29 -13.41 27.56 -43.84
CA TYR A 29 -14.61 27.37 -42.99
C TYR A 29 -14.29 26.86 -41.56
N GLY A 30 -13.01 26.62 -41.24
CA GLY A 30 -12.57 26.03 -39.97
C GLY A 30 -12.49 27.03 -38.81
N GLU A 31 -11.85 28.19 -39.00
CA GLU A 31 -11.61 29.17 -37.92
C GLU A 31 -12.91 29.73 -37.33
N LEU A 32 -13.93 29.92 -38.16
CA LEU A 32 -15.24 30.45 -37.79
C LEU A 32 -16.02 29.53 -36.83
N ALA A 33 -15.75 28.23 -36.86
CA ALA A 33 -16.38 27.27 -35.93
C ALA A 33 -15.68 27.26 -34.55
N VAL A 34 -14.35 27.38 -34.54
CA VAL A 34 -13.53 27.35 -33.32
C VAL A 34 -13.70 28.64 -32.50
N THR A 35 -13.72 29.79 -33.16
CA THR A 35 -14.01 31.09 -32.52
C THR A 35 -15.40 31.11 -31.88
N LEU A 36 -16.42 30.56 -32.53
CA LEU A 36 -17.78 30.47 -31.97
C LEU A 36 -17.85 29.57 -30.73
N ALA A 37 -17.13 28.44 -30.72
CA ALA A 37 -17.05 27.56 -29.55
C ALA A 37 -16.33 28.23 -28.36
N ALA A 38 -15.25 28.98 -28.62
CA ALA A 38 -14.53 29.73 -27.60
C ALA A 38 -15.39 30.85 -26.99
N VAL A 39 -16.10 31.62 -27.82
CA VAL A 39 -17.04 32.67 -27.36
C VAL A 39 -18.17 32.08 -26.53
N LEU A 40 -18.75 30.94 -26.94
CA LEU A 40 -19.81 30.28 -26.18
C LEU A 40 -19.32 29.83 -24.79
N ALA A 41 -18.12 29.28 -24.69
CA ALA A 41 -17.51 28.90 -23.41
C ALA A 41 -17.26 30.13 -22.50
N LEU A 42 -16.86 31.27 -23.09
CA LEU A 42 -16.58 32.51 -22.36
C LEU A 42 -17.87 33.18 -21.86
N VAL A 43 -18.96 33.12 -22.64
CA VAL A 43 -20.30 33.57 -22.22
C VAL A 43 -20.85 32.68 -21.08
N VAL A 44 -20.66 31.36 -21.15
CA VAL A 44 -21.06 30.45 -20.05
C VAL A 44 -20.23 30.71 -18.79
N ALA A 45 -18.94 31.01 -18.91
CA ALA A 45 -18.10 31.39 -17.78
C ALA A 45 -18.53 32.74 -17.14
N ALA A 46 -18.87 33.74 -17.96
CA ALA A 46 -19.36 35.03 -17.49
C ALA A 46 -20.75 34.92 -16.82
N ALA A 47 -21.64 34.06 -17.31
CA ALA A 47 -22.97 33.83 -16.75
C ALA A 47 -22.98 33.11 -15.39
N LEU A 48 -21.83 32.59 -14.93
CA LEU A 48 -21.69 31.86 -13.66
C LEU A 48 -21.06 32.69 -12.54
N LEU A 49 -20.82 33.99 -12.75
CA LEU A 49 -20.27 34.92 -11.76
C LEU A 49 -21.36 35.89 -11.24
N PRO A 50 -21.74 35.82 -9.94
CA PRO A 50 -22.47 36.90 -9.29
C PRO A 50 -21.53 38.09 -9.04
N ALA A 51 -21.97 39.29 -9.38
CA ALA A 51 -21.22 40.52 -9.17
C ALA A 51 -21.30 41.01 -7.71
N ALA A 52 -20.23 41.63 -7.23
CA ALA A 52 -20.25 42.65 -6.19
C ALA A 52 -19.35 43.80 -6.66
N GLY A 53 -19.88 45.03 -6.66
CA GLY A 53 -19.33 46.16 -7.40
C GLY A 53 -18.23 46.96 -6.70
N LEU A 54 -17.61 47.87 -7.48
CA LEU A 54 -16.64 48.87 -7.05
C LEU A 54 -17.33 50.21 -6.69
N GLY A 55 -16.71 51.00 -5.81
CA GLY A 55 -17.05 52.41 -5.58
C GLY A 55 -16.23 53.02 -4.43
N GLY A 56 -15.31 53.94 -4.72
CA GLY A 56 -14.66 54.86 -3.75
C GLY A 56 -15.29 56.27 -3.83
N PRO A 57 -14.58 57.39 -3.54
CA PRO A 57 -13.19 57.52 -3.07
C PRO A 57 -12.95 58.62 -1.97
N ASP A 58 -11.66 58.88 -1.65
CA ASP A 58 -11.00 60.11 -1.13
C ASP A 58 -11.31 60.79 0.24
N SER A 59 -10.28 60.79 1.12
CA SER A 59 -9.55 61.88 1.87
C SER A 59 -10.26 63.16 2.42
N PRO A 60 -9.69 63.97 3.38
CA PRO A 60 -8.33 64.00 3.97
C PRO A 60 -8.22 64.29 5.51
N ASP A 61 -6.98 64.53 5.98
CA ASP A 61 -6.48 65.35 7.13
C ASP A 61 -6.90 65.15 8.63
N GLY A 62 -5.85 65.00 9.46
CA GLY A 62 -5.52 65.92 10.58
C GLY A 62 -6.24 65.86 11.95
N GLY A 63 -5.47 65.80 13.06
CA GLY A 63 -5.84 66.46 14.33
C GLY A 63 -5.93 65.63 15.64
N SER A 64 -4.90 65.77 16.49
CA SER A 64 -4.90 65.96 17.96
C SER A 64 -5.91 65.28 18.95
N GLU A 65 -5.30 64.65 19.97
CA GLU A 65 -5.55 64.75 21.44
C GLU A 65 -6.75 64.08 22.17
N ARG A 66 -6.38 63.27 23.21
CA ARG A 66 -7.04 62.97 24.52
C ARG A 66 -8.44 62.35 24.49
N ASP A 67 -8.94 61.60 25.48
CA ASP A 67 -8.50 61.00 26.76
C ASP A 67 -9.27 59.64 26.82
N GLY A 68 -8.91 58.51 27.44
CA GLY A 68 -8.32 58.26 28.75
C GLY A 68 -9.05 57.04 29.37
N THR A 69 -8.31 55.99 29.78
CA THR A 69 -8.74 54.83 30.63
C THR A 69 -9.82 53.86 30.08
N ALA A 70 -9.81 52.54 30.34
CA ALA A 70 -9.10 51.77 31.38
C ALA A 70 -8.68 50.33 30.93
N THR A 71 -7.59 49.84 31.54
CA THR A 71 -7.20 48.42 31.73
C THR A 71 -7.69 47.93 33.11
N PRO A 72 -7.63 46.64 33.53
CA PRO A 72 -6.84 45.49 33.04
C PRO A 72 -7.67 44.22 32.72
N GLY A 73 -7.12 43.11 32.21
CA GLY A 73 -5.77 42.78 31.74
C GLY A 73 -5.49 41.28 31.94
N GLU A 74 -5.02 40.55 30.92
CA GLU A 74 -4.73 39.11 31.06
C GLU A 74 -3.47 38.67 30.28
N ALA A 75 -2.78 37.69 30.87
CA ALA A 75 -1.41 37.23 30.69
C ALA A 75 -0.76 37.23 29.28
N ALA A 76 0.51 37.63 29.26
CA ALA A 76 1.40 37.56 28.11
C ALA A 76 1.79 36.11 27.73
N THR A 77 1.90 35.85 26.43
CA THR A 77 2.57 34.65 25.87
C THR A 77 3.99 35.00 25.45
N GLY A 78 4.97 34.56 26.24
CA GLY A 78 6.39 34.61 25.88
C GLY A 78 6.79 33.35 25.10
N THR A 79 7.17 33.50 23.84
CA THR A 79 7.59 32.38 22.98
C THR A 79 8.98 31.88 23.36
N THR A 80 9.07 30.68 23.93
CA THR A 80 10.32 29.88 24.00
C THR A 80 10.27 28.70 23.04
N VAL A 81 11.38 28.48 22.34
CA VAL A 81 11.58 27.41 21.35
C VAL A 81 11.35 26.02 21.98
N ALA A 82 10.60 25.15 21.29
CA ALA A 82 10.36 23.77 21.73
C ALA A 82 10.50 22.74 20.59
N THR A 83 11.32 21.74 20.88
CA THR A 83 11.60 20.50 20.13
C THR A 83 10.32 19.71 19.78
N PRO A 84 10.24 19.00 18.64
CA PRO A 84 9.06 18.20 18.30
C PRO A 84 8.98 16.92 19.15
N GLY A 85 8.23 17.00 20.26
CA GLY A 85 7.78 15.86 21.05
C GLY A 85 6.32 16.01 21.46
N GLY A 86 5.59 14.89 21.55
CA GLY A 86 4.24 14.83 22.13
C GLY A 86 3.10 15.40 21.25
N GLY A 87 2.41 14.53 20.51
CA GLY A 87 1.16 14.87 19.81
C GLY A 87 0.13 13.77 19.95
N SER A 88 -0.90 13.99 20.79
CA SER A 88 -1.91 12.98 21.13
C SER A 88 -2.73 12.52 19.93
N SER A 89 -2.74 11.21 19.66
CA SER A 89 -3.55 10.59 18.62
C SER A 89 -5.01 10.45 19.06
N GLY A 90 -5.83 11.45 18.71
CA GLY A 90 -7.28 11.29 18.72
C GLY A 90 -7.73 10.34 17.61
N GLU A 91 -7.71 9.03 17.88
CA GLU A 91 -8.17 7.99 16.95
C GLU A 91 -9.66 8.16 16.62
N ARG A 92 -9.95 8.61 15.39
CA ARG A 92 -11.28 8.49 14.80
C ARG A 92 -11.42 7.09 14.20
N SER A 93 -11.72 6.11 15.04
CA SER A 93 -12.09 4.77 14.60
C SER A 93 -13.31 4.84 13.68
N SER A 94 -13.29 4.10 12.56
CA SER A 94 -14.50 3.87 11.76
C SER A 94 -15.54 3.10 12.59
N PRO A 95 -16.85 3.37 12.43
CA PRO A 95 -17.90 2.57 13.05
C PRO A 95 -17.76 1.09 12.62
N GLY A 96 -17.75 0.16 13.59
CA GLY A 96 -17.69 -1.28 13.35
C GLY A 96 -16.30 -1.95 13.36
N SER A 97 -15.21 -1.23 13.63
CA SER A 97 -13.87 -1.81 13.75
C SER A 97 -13.45 -2.05 15.21
N LEU A 98 -13.00 -3.28 15.52
CA LEU A 98 -12.23 -3.55 16.73
C LEU A 98 -10.97 -2.68 16.73
N GLY A 99 -10.75 -1.91 17.80
CA GLY A 99 -9.57 -1.05 17.93
C GLY A 99 -8.28 -1.85 17.75
N GLY A 100 -7.29 -1.25 17.07
CA GLY A 100 -6.01 -1.92 16.80
C GLY A 100 -6.05 -3.16 15.90
N GLY A 101 -7.22 -3.57 15.35
CA GLY A 101 -7.34 -4.74 14.47
C GLY A 101 -7.18 -6.10 15.16
N SER A 102 -7.42 -6.15 16.47
CA SER A 102 -7.18 -7.30 17.37
C SER A 102 -8.42 -7.59 18.24
N PRO A 103 -8.69 -8.84 18.66
CA PRO A 103 -9.79 -9.12 19.60
C PRO A 103 -9.70 -8.30 20.90
N SER A 104 -8.49 -8.00 21.36
CA SER A 104 -8.23 -7.14 22.52
C SER A 104 -8.71 -5.69 22.36
N GLY A 105 -9.04 -5.23 21.15
CA GLY A 105 -9.46 -3.85 20.84
C GLY A 105 -8.37 -2.80 21.03
N VAL A 106 -7.11 -3.21 21.23
CA VAL A 106 -5.99 -2.35 21.59
C VAL A 106 -4.89 -2.43 20.53
N GLY A 107 -4.29 -1.27 20.21
CA GLY A 107 -3.04 -1.22 19.44
C GLY A 107 -1.87 -1.77 20.26
N LEU A 108 -1.68 -3.08 20.24
CA LEU A 108 -0.77 -3.79 21.16
C LEU A 108 0.72 -3.46 21.00
N SER A 109 1.17 -2.95 19.85
CA SER A 109 2.54 -2.47 19.63
C SER A 109 2.86 -1.16 20.37
N ASN A 110 1.83 -0.39 20.74
CA ASN A 110 1.93 0.81 21.58
C ASN A 110 0.59 1.06 22.31
N PRO A 111 0.29 0.33 23.40
CA PRO A 111 -1.03 0.38 24.05
C PRO A 111 -1.39 1.81 24.51
N PRO A 112 -2.63 2.28 24.30
CA PRO A 112 -3.03 3.63 24.69
C PRO A 112 -3.15 3.76 26.21
N GLU A 113 -3.10 4.99 26.74
CA GLU A 113 -3.33 5.27 28.17
C GLU A 113 -4.77 4.98 28.61
N ARG A 114 -5.71 5.07 27.66
CA ARG A 114 -7.13 4.78 27.86
C ARG A 114 -7.64 3.89 26.74
N THR A 115 -8.28 2.78 27.07
CA THR A 115 -8.95 1.91 26.10
C THR A 115 -10.44 1.81 26.40
N ARG A 116 -11.29 1.95 25.37
CA ARG A 116 -12.73 1.72 25.49
C ARG A 116 -13.00 0.23 25.36
N ILE A 117 -13.97 -0.26 26.13
CA ILE A 117 -14.32 -1.67 26.14
C ILE A 117 -15.40 -1.91 25.09
N GLY A 118 -15.21 -2.96 24.28
CA GLY A 118 -16.25 -3.42 23.37
C GLY A 118 -16.43 -2.58 22.11
N SER A 119 -17.52 -2.86 21.40
CA SER A 119 -18.01 -2.07 20.25
C SER A 119 -19.53 -1.95 20.34
N THR A 120 -20.08 -0.81 19.95
CA THR A 120 -21.53 -0.60 19.82
C THR A 120 -22.08 -1.13 18.47
N GLN A 121 -21.26 -1.83 17.70
CA GLN A 121 -21.62 -2.47 16.43
C GLN A 121 -20.89 -3.82 16.27
N PRO A 122 -21.53 -4.88 15.77
CA PRO A 122 -20.89 -6.18 15.51
C PRO A 122 -19.68 -6.08 14.57
N SER A 123 -18.57 -6.75 14.89
CA SER A 123 -17.43 -6.83 13.97
C SER A 123 -17.64 -7.94 12.93
N GLY A 124 -18.46 -7.67 11.91
CA GLY A 124 -18.80 -8.62 10.84
C GLY A 124 -17.67 -9.02 9.88
N ALA A 125 -16.40 -8.82 10.25
CA ALA A 125 -15.22 -9.11 9.43
C ALA A 125 -14.28 -10.09 10.18
N PRO A 126 -13.68 -11.08 9.50
CA PRO A 126 -12.65 -11.93 10.09
C PRO A 126 -11.47 -11.11 10.61
N LEU A 127 -10.88 -11.55 11.73
CA LEU A 127 -9.65 -10.97 12.25
C LEU A 127 -8.49 -11.25 11.30
N ALA A 128 -7.62 -10.26 11.11
CA ALA A 128 -6.45 -10.41 10.28
C ALA A 128 -5.37 -11.22 11.01
N GLN A 129 -4.98 -12.37 10.45
CA GLN A 129 -3.90 -13.23 10.95
C GLN A 129 -2.50 -12.65 10.65
N THR A 130 -2.31 -11.35 10.93
CA THR A 130 -1.08 -10.64 10.62
C THR A 130 -0.01 -11.03 11.64
N PRO A 131 1.11 -11.67 11.25
CA PRO A 131 2.18 -12.00 12.17
C PRO A 131 2.73 -10.73 12.83
N GLN A 132 3.06 -10.86 14.11
CA GLN A 132 3.47 -9.75 14.98
C GLN A 132 4.90 -9.98 15.49
N PHE A 133 5.18 -11.20 15.92
CA PHE A 133 6.49 -11.65 16.37
C PHE A 133 6.58 -13.18 16.38
N VAL A 134 7.80 -13.68 16.34
CA VAL A 134 8.14 -15.08 16.64
C VAL A 134 8.77 -15.11 18.04
N VAL A 135 8.50 -16.16 18.81
CA VAL A 135 9.19 -16.43 20.08
C VAL A 135 9.91 -17.77 20.00
N GLU A 136 11.15 -17.79 20.46
CA GLU A 136 11.96 -18.99 20.66
C GLU A 136 12.17 -19.20 22.17
N GLY A 137 11.67 -20.30 22.73
CA GLY A 137 11.73 -20.59 24.15
C GLY A 137 10.99 -21.89 24.51
N PRO A 138 11.25 -22.47 25.70
CA PRO A 138 10.82 -23.83 26.04
C PRO A 138 9.30 -23.98 26.23
N ARG A 139 8.53 -22.89 26.25
CA ARG A 139 7.08 -22.89 26.53
C ARG A 139 6.33 -21.83 25.75
N ASN A 140 5.20 -22.23 25.19
CA ASN A 140 4.18 -21.31 24.69
C ASN A 140 3.38 -20.73 25.88
N THR A 141 3.10 -19.44 25.89
CA THR A 141 2.36 -18.78 26.98
C THR A 141 1.68 -17.51 26.48
N TYR A 142 1.02 -16.79 27.39
CA TYR A 142 0.46 -15.47 27.13
C TYR A 142 1.58 -14.42 27.17
N TRP A 143 1.63 -13.57 26.14
CA TRP A 143 2.65 -12.56 25.92
C TRP A 143 2.09 -11.18 26.29
N ARG A 144 2.35 -10.75 27.52
CA ARG A 144 1.90 -9.49 28.12
C ARG A 144 2.45 -8.28 27.39
N GLN A 145 1.59 -7.28 27.14
CA GLN A 145 2.03 -5.94 26.73
C GLN A 145 1.87 -4.92 27.88
N THR A 146 0.71 -4.84 28.52
CA THR A 146 0.49 -3.96 29.71
C THR A 146 -0.75 -4.41 30.50
N ALA A 147 -0.89 -3.90 31.72
CA ALA A 147 -2.16 -3.87 32.44
C ALA A 147 -2.76 -2.45 32.51
N TYR A 148 -4.02 -2.38 32.95
CA TYR A 148 -4.77 -1.17 33.28
C TYR A 148 -5.26 -1.25 34.73
N GLY A 149 -5.23 -0.13 35.44
CA GLY A 149 -5.48 -0.06 36.88
C GLY A 149 -6.86 0.47 37.24
N ARG A 150 -7.34 1.49 36.52
CA ARG A 150 -8.58 2.21 36.83
C ARG A 150 -9.70 1.84 35.86
N TYR A 151 -10.88 1.55 36.40
CA TYR A 151 -12.09 1.28 35.63
C TYR A 151 -13.02 2.50 35.67
N THR A 152 -13.61 2.88 34.53
CA THR A 152 -14.51 4.04 34.40
C THR A 152 -15.95 3.66 34.03
N GLY A 153 -16.34 2.39 34.15
CA GLY A 153 -17.65 1.89 33.72
C GLY A 153 -17.69 1.47 32.24
N SER A 154 -17.05 2.24 31.35
CA SER A 154 -17.00 1.97 29.89
C SER A 154 -15.59 1.95 29.28
N ALA A 155 -14.57 2.22 30.10
CA ALA A 155 -13.17 2.21 29.67
C ALA A 155 -12.24 1.75 30.81
N TRP A 156 -11.03 1.38 30.41
CA TRP A 156 -9.89 1.10 31.28
C TRP A 156 -8.81 2.17 31.10
N GLU A 157 -8.24 2.65 32.20
CA GLU A 157 -7.22 3.69 32.26
C GLU A 157 -5.94 3.17 32.95
N ARG A 158 -4.78 3.58 32.42
CA ARG A 158 -3.45 3.23 32.95
C ARG A 158 -2.63 4.50 33.21
N SER A 159 -1.97 4.54 34.36
CA SER A 159 -1.01 5.57 34.73
C SER A 159 0.30 4.92 35.19
N PRO A 160 1.04 4.26 34.27
CA PRO A 160 2.26 3.54 34.61
C PRO A 160 3.34 4.53 35.08
N ARG A 161 4.02 4.19 36.17
CA ARG A 161 5.37 4.74 36.44
C ARG A 161 6.36 3.80 35.77
N TRP A 162 7.28 4.35 34.98
CA TRP A 162 8.32 3.62 34.28
C TRP A 162 9.65 3.73 35.04
N GLN A 163 10.46 2.69 34.97
CA GLN A 163 11.79 2.60 35.55
C GLN A 163 12.71 1.86 34.58
N SER A 164 14.00 2.21 34.56
CA SER A 164 14.99 1.48 33.77
C SER A 164 15.08 0.03 34.23
N MET A 165 15.05 -0.93 33.30
CA MET A 165 15.26 -2.35 33.61
C MET A 165 16.64 -2.63 34.21
N GLY A 166 17.61 -1.72 34.04
CA GLY A 166 18.91 -1.79 34.70
C GLY A 166 18.87 -1.49 36.21
N GLU A 167 17.84 -0.78 36.66
CA GLU A 167 17.59 -0.44 38.08
C GLU A 167 16.67 -1.48 38.76
N GLY A 168 16.26 -2.51 38.03
CA GLY A 168 15.30 -3.52 38.47
C GLY A 168 13.89 -3.30 37.93
N VAL A 169 12.96 -4.17 38.33
CA VAL A 169 11.56 -4.14 37.89
C VAL A 169 10.69 -3.56 39.01
N PRO A 170 9.87 -2.51 38.75
CA PRO A 170 8.98 -1.95 39.76
C PRO A 170 8.04 -3.00 40.34
N ASN A 171 7.88 -3.01 41.67
CA ASN A 171 7.11 -4.02 42.41
C ASN A 171 7.61 -5.47 42.16
N GLY A 172 8.89 -5.63 41.84
CA GLY A 172 9.53 -6.92 41.59
C GLY A 172 9.43 -7.88 42.78
N ASP A 173 9.66 -7.33 43.96
CA ASP A 173 9.57 -7.91 45.30
C ASP A 173 8.16 -8.38 45.69
N LEU A 174 7.10 -7.75 45.15
CA LEU A 174 5.70 -8.13 45.43
C LEU A 174 5.26 -9.41 44.72
N THR A 175 6.14 -10.14 44.03
CA THR A 175 5.84 -11.39 43.33
C THR A 175 6.88 -12.45 43.64
N ALA A 176 6.44 -13.61 44.09
CA ALA A 176 7.34 -14.72 44.36
C ALA A 176 7.87 -15.31 43.04
N ALA A 177 9.20 -15.43 42.94
CA ALA A 177 9.83 -16.07 41.79
C ALA A 177 9.62 -17.59 41.83
N GLY A 178 8.71 -18.09 41.00
CA GLY A 178 8.55 -19.52 40.72
C GLY A 178 9.44 -19.98 39.57
N GLU A 179 8.86 -20.70 38.60
CA GLU A 179 9.59 -21.20 37.44
C GLU A 179 10.13 -20.06 36.57
N ARG A 180 11.42 -20.13 36.19
CA ARG A 180 12.05 -19.18 35.27
C ARG A 180 12.12 -19.76 33.87
N MET A 181 11.98 -18.90 32.86
CA MET A 181 12.40 -19.23 31.49
C MET A 181 13.09 -18.05 30.82
N ALA A 182 14.11 -18.36 30.02
CA ALA A 182 14.67 -17.46 29.02
C ALA A 182 14.03 -17.76 27.67
N TYR A 183 13.86 -16.73 26.85
CA TYR A 183 13.27 -16.82 25.52
C TYR A 183 13.70 -15.60 24.68
N ASP A 184 13.81 -15.79 23.38
CA ASP A 184 14.13 -14.74 22.41
C ASP A 184 12.88 -14.37 21.61
N VAL A 185 12.69 -13.09 21.33
CA VAL A 185 11.52 -12.58 20.59
C VAL A 185 11.98 -11.77 19.40
N THR A 186 11.64 -12.24 18.19
CA THR A 186 11.88 -11.54 16.93
C THR A 186 10.62 -10.79 16.52
N LEU A 187 10.67 -9.45 16.54
CA LEU A 187 9.57 -8.60 16.10
C LEU A 187 9.39 -8.67 14.57
N LEU A 188 8.20 -9.00 14.08
CA LEU A 188 7.85 -8.98 12.65
C LEU A 188 7.12 -7.69 12.24
N VAL A 189 6.75 -6.85 13.22
CA VAL A 189 6.25 -5.49 13.02
C VAL A 189 7.01 -4.53 13.95
N PRO A 190 7.23 -3.25 13.56
CA PRO A 190 7.85 -2.28 14.46
C PRO A 190 7.03 -2.09 15.74
N SER A 191 7.71 -2.03 16.89
CA SER A 191 7.05 -1.92 18.20
C SER A 191 7.92 -1.20 19.22
N SER A 192 7.31 -0.36 20.05
CA SER A 192 7.92 0.15 21.29
C SER A 192 7.52 -0.70 22.50
N SER A 193 6.34 -1.32 22.49
CA SER A 193 5.89 -2.24 23.54
C SER A 193 6.47 -3.64 23.32
N LEU A 194 7.13 -4.20 24.35
CA LEU A 194 7.88 -5.47 24.24
C LEU A 194 7.10 -6.63 24.87
N PRO A 195 6.56 -7.57 24.06
CA PRO A 195 5.75 -8.67 24.57
C PRO A 195 6.54 -9.61 25.49
N THR A 196 6.14 -9.70 26.76
CA THR A 196 6.86 -10.48 27.78
C THR A 196 6.00 -11.59 28.40
N ALA A 197 6.63 -12.70 28.76
CA ALA A 197 5.97 -13.71 29.56
C ALA A 197 5.92 -13.28 31.03
N TRP A 198 4.79 -13.54 31.69
CA TRP A 198 4.63 -13.47 33.15
C TRP A 198 5.16 -12.15 33.77
N GLN A 199 6.08 -12.24 34.75
CA GLN A 199 6.84 -11.11 35.26
C GLN A 199 8.25 -11.13 34.63
N PRO A 200 8.67 -10.09 33.90
CA PRO A 200 10.03 -9.99 33.39
C PRO A 200 11.02 -9.82 34.55
N GLU A 201 12.19 -10.44 34.45
CA GLU A 201 13.37 -10.14 35.29
C GLU A 201 14.43 -9.35 34.50
N ARG A 202 14.52 -9.58 33.19
CA ARG A 202 15.52 -8.96 32.31
C ARG A 202 15.05 -8.99 30.86
N VAL A 203 15.32 -7.92 30.12
CA VAL A 203 15.15 -7.80 28.67
C VAL A 203 16.40 -7.12 28.10
N GLN A 204 16.94 -7.65 27.02
CA GLN A 204 18.17 -7.20 26.36
C GLN A 204 17.91 -7.03 24.87
N VAL A 205 17.95 -5.78 24.40
CA VAL A 205 17.85 -5.42 22.98
C VAL A 205 19.26 -5.37 22.35
N PRO A 206 19.42 -5.60 21.02
CA PRO A 206 20.73 -5.63 20.37
C PRO A 206 21.47 -4.29 20.44
N ASN A 207 20.75 -3.19 20.16
CA ASN A 207 21.31 -1.85 20.29
C ASN A 207 21.20 -1.36 21.74
N ARG A 208 22.33 -1.43 22.47
CA ARG A 208 22.43 -0.99 23.88
C ARG A 208 22.22 0.51 24.09
N SER A 209 22.16 1.34 23.05
CA SER A 209 21.79 2.76 23.19
C SER A 209 20.29 2.95 23.42
N VAL A 210 19.45 1.98 23.05
CA VAL A 210 18.00 2.04 23.28
C VAL A 210 17.72 1.59 24.71
N GLY A 211 17.13 2.48 25.51
CA GLY A 211 16.71 2.15 26.87
C GLY A 211 15.56 1.15 26.87
N VAL A 212 15.53 0.27 27.87
CA VAL A 212 14.41 -0.64 28.11
C VAL A 212 13.89 -0.39 29.52
N GLU A 213 12.58 -0.18 29.62
CA GLU A 213 11.90 0.20 30.85
C GLU A 213 10.78 -0.79 31.19
N ALA A 214 10.61 -1.07 32.49
CA ALA A 214 9.44 -1.76 33.02
C ALA A 214 8.55 -0.76 33.77
N SER A 215 7.26 -1.10 33.85
CA SER A 215 6.25 -0.30 34.57
C SER A 215 5.70 -0.99 35.80
N THR A 216 5.18 -0.22 36.74
CA THR A 216 4.40 -0.70 37.90
C THR A 216 3.18 -1.55 37.53
N LEU A 217 2.73 -1.50 36.28
CA LEU A 217 1.64 -2.29 35.71
C LEU A 217 2.12 -3.58 35.00
N GLY A 218 3.42 -3.87 35.09
CA GLY A 218 4.09 -5.03 34.50
C GLY A 218 4.32 -4.96 33.00
N GLY A 219 3.95 -3.88 32.31
CA GLY A 219 4.29 -3.69 30.90
C GLY A 219 5.77 -3.30 30.72
N VAL A 220 6.38 -3.73 29.61
CA VAL A 220 7.77 -3.42 29.24
C VAL A 220 7.79 -2.66 27.91
N ARG A 221 8.65 -1.65 27.80
CA ARG A 221 8.86 -0.90 26.56
C ARG A 221 10.33 -0.65 26.27
N ALA A 222 10.65 -0.47 24.99
CA ALA A 222 11.82 0.28 24.58
C ALA A 222 11.50 1.80 24.63
N THR A 223 12.52 2.64 24.88
CA THR A 223 12.38 4.11 24.86
C THR A 223 12.12 4.66 23.46
N GLU A 224 12.45 3.87 22.43
CA GLU A 224 12.27 4.15 21.01
C GLU A 224 11.54 2.97 20.34
N SER A 225 10.94 3.19 19.16
CA SER A 225 10.30 2.11 18.42
C SER A 225 11.36 1.23 17.75
N LEU A 226 11.42 -0.05 18.12
CA LEU A 226 12.30 -1.02 17.47
C LEU A 226 11.75 -1.36 16.07
N PRO A 227 12.61 -1.51 15.05
CA PRO A 227 12.18 -1.95 13.72
C PRO A 227 11.78 -3.44 13.71
N ALA A 228 11.06 -3.85 12.67
CA ALA A 228 10.88 -5.27 12.37
C ALA A 228 12.25 -5.97 12.13
N GLU A 229 12.26 -7.29 12.26
CA GLU A 229 13.43 -8.18 12.37
C GLU A 229 14.33 -7.92 13.60
N THR A 230 13.96 -7.03 14.52
CA THR A 230 14.69 -6.88 15.80
C THR A 230 14.40 -8.07 16.71
N THR A 231 15.43 -8.86 17.00
CA THR A 231 15.38 -9.92 18.02
C THR A 231 15.89 -9.38 19.36
N TYR A 232 15.14 -9.58 20.44
CA TYR A 232 15.60 -9.26 21.80
C TYR A 232 15.48 -10.49 22.71
N ARG A 233 16.41 -10.60 23.67
CA ARG A 233 16.45 -11.69 24.65
C ARG A 233 15.76 -11.29 25.93
N ALA A 234 14.90 -12.15 26.46
CA ALA A 234 14.18 -11.91 27.70
C ALA A 234 14.33 -13.09 28.68
N ARG A 235 14.18 -12.80 29.96
CA ARG A 235 14.02 -13.80 31.02
C ARG A 235 12.93 -13.36 31.96
N SER A 236 12.04 -14.28 32.30
CA SER A 236 10.88 -14.04 33.14
C SER A 236 10.71 -15.12 34.20
N ALA A 237 10.04 -14.77 35.30
CA ALA A 237 9.58 -15.69 36.33
C ALA A 237 8.05 -15.83 36.30
N ALA A 238 7.56 -17.07 36.41
CA ALA A 238 6.16 -17.35 36.69
C ALA A 238 5.91 -17.20 38.19
N PRO A 239 4.80 -16.56 38.63
CA PRO A 239 4.36 -16.70 40.01
C PRO A 239 3.96 -18.16 40.29
N PRO A 240 4.08 -18.65 41.54
CA PRO A 240 3.43 -19.88 41.98
C PRO A 240 1.95 -19.95 41.60
N ARG A 241 1.47 -21.12 41.16
CA ARG A 241 0.07 -21.33 40.72
C ARG A 241 -0.62 -22.56 41.32
N SER A 242 0.02 -23.24 42.26
CA SER A 242 -0.54 -24.36 43.01
C SER A 242 -1.79 -23.91 43.77
N PRO A 243 -2.97 -24.55 43.60
CA PRO A 243 -4.20 -24.14 44.28
C PRO A 243 -4.05 -24.03 45.81
N GLY A 244 -3.33 -24.96 46.43
CA GLY A 244 -3.05 -24.91 47.88
C GLY A 244 -2.27 -23.66 48.32
N THR A 245 -1.30 -23.21 47.52
CA THR A 245 -0.53 -21.98 47.78
C THR A 245 -1.41 -20.73 47.65
N LEU A 246 -2.28 -20.70 46.63
CA LEU A 246 -3.16 -19.55 46.37
C LEU A 246 -4.29 -19.44 47.39
N ARG A 247 -4.81 -20.57 47.89
CA ARG A 247 -5.74 -20.60 49.03
C ARG A 247 -5.10 -20.11 50.33
N ALA A 248 -3.85 -20.49 50.57
CA ALA A 248 -3.10 -20.12 51.78
C ALA A 248 -2.60 -18.66 51.79
N ALA A 249 -2.79 -17.89 50.70
CA ALA A 249 -2.25 -16.54 50.56
C ALA A 249 -2.92 -15.49 51.47
N GLY A 250 -4.14 -15.75 51.96
CA GLY A 250 -4.84 -14.85 52.89
C GLY A 250 -5.34 -13.53 52.26
N LEU A 251 -5.55 -12.53 53.12
CA LEU A 251 -6.19 -11.24 52.81
C LEU A 251 -5.31 -10.01 53.16
N ASP A 252 -4.05 -10.22 53.56
CA ASP A 252 -3.15 -9.13 53.96
C ASP A 252 -2.58 -8.41 52.72
N TYR A 253 -3.41 -7.54 52.13
CA TYR A 253 -3.06 -6.79 50.93
C TYR A 253 -2.30 -5.50 51.29
N PRO A 254 -1.21 -5.14 50.57
CA PRO A 254 -0.59 -3.84 50.74
C PRO A 254 -1.60 -2.71 50.48
N ALA A 255 -1.81 -1.81 51.44
CA ALA A 255 -2.95 -0.89 51.43
C ALA A 255 -3.02 0.03 50.19
N GLU A 256 -1.89 0.38 49.57
CA GLU A 256 -1.90 1.12 48.29
C GLU A 256 -2.40 0.27 47.11
N LEU A 257 -2.00 -1.00 47.08
CA LEU A 257 -2.37 -1.98 46.08
C LEU A 257 -3.86 -2.28 46.20
N GLU A 258 -4.35 -2.55 47.41
CA GLU A 258 -5.77 -2.77 47.68
C GLU A 258 -6.60 -1.59 47.17
N ARG A 259 -6.38 -0.37 47.69
CA ARG A 259 -7.14 0.83 47.29
C ARG A 259 -7.15 1.09 45.78
N HIS A 260 -6.06 0.79 45.09
CA HIS A 260 -5.98 1.01 43.64
C HIS A 260 -6.67 -0.11 42.83
N TYR A 261 -6.54 -1.36 43.26
CA TYR A 261 -6.96 -2.53 42.49
C TYR A 261 -8.26 -3.19 42.98
N THR A 262 -8.93 -2.65 44.01
CA THR A 262 -10.35 -2.88 44.34
C THR A 262 -11.28 -1.77 43.82
N GLN A 263 -10.72 -0.70 43.23
CA GLN A 263 -11.50 0.46 42.76
C GLN A 263 -12.54 0.11 41.69
N VAL A 264 -13.80 0.48 41.94
CA VAL A 264 -14.88 0.57 40.94
C VAL A 264 -15.50 1.98 40.98
N PRO A 265 -16.12 2.49 39.90
CA PRO A 265 -16.88 3.74 39.94
C PRO A 265 -18.07 3.67 40.91
N GLU A 266 -18.44 4.77 41.55
CA GLU A 266 -19.66 4.88 42.35
C GLU A 266 -20.93 4.58 41.54
N ALA A 267 -20.91 4.90 40.24
CA ALA A 267 -21.97 4.57 39.28
C ALA A 267 -22.05 3.08 38.91
N THR A 268 -21.22 2.20 39.50
CA THR A 268 -21.31 0.75 39.28
C THR A 268 -22.58 0.22 39.96
N PRO A 269 -23.52 -0.42 39.25
CA PRO A 269 -24.80 -0.78 39.84
C PRO A 269 -24.64 -1.83 40.93
N ARG A 270 -25.30 -1.60 42.08
CA ARG A 270 -25.35 -2.51 43.24
C ARG A 270 -25.91 -3.92 42.89
N ARG A 271 -26.46 -4.13 41.69
CA ARG A 271 -26.82 -5.48 41.21
C ARG A 271 -25.58 -6.34 40.90
N VAL A 272 -24.48 -5.77 40.40
CA VAL A 272 -23.21 -6.50 40.17
C VAL A 272 -22.61 -7.02 41.48
N GLU A 273 -22.53 -6.17 42.50
CA GLU A 273 -22.00 -6.50 43.83
C GLU A 273 -22.84 -7.60 44.50
N ARG A 274 -24.17 -7.41 44.60
CA ARG A 274 -25.07 -8.41 45.20
C ARG A 274 -25.04 -9.75 44.48
N PHE A 275 -24.97 -9.73 43.14
CA PHE A 275 -24.82 -10.95 42.35
C PHE A 275 -23.48 -11.64 42.62
N SER A 276 -22.38 -10.89 42.67
CA SER A 276 -21.04 -11.43 42.92
C SER A 276 -20.95 -12.03 44.33
N THR A 277 -21.53 -11.38 45.34
CA THR A 277 -21.61 -11.90 46.72
C THR A 277 -22.46 -13.16 46.79
N GLY A 278 -23.62 -13.22 46.11
CA GLY A 278 -24.43 -14.43 46.04
C GLY A 278 -23.73 -15.59 45.32
N LEU A 279 -23.05 -15.30 44.20
CA LEU A 279 -22.30 -16.27 43.41
C LEU A 279 -21.09 -16.84 44.15
N THR A 280 -20.46 -16.06 45.02
CA THR A 280 -19.25 -16.45 45.78
C THR A 280 -19.51 -16.73 47.26
N ALA A 281 -20.77 -16.93 47.66
CA ALA A 281 -21.15 -17.16 49.06
C ALA A 281 -20.46 -18.38 49.70
N ASP A 282 -20.24 -19.45 48.92
CA ASP A 282 -19.56 -20.68 49.36
C ASP A 282 -18.02 -20.63 49.18
N ALA A 283 -17.45 -19.47 48.83
CA ALA A 283 -16.01 -19.34 48.61
C ALA A 283 -15.24 -19.15 49.93
N GLU A 284 -14.47 -20.16 50.33
CA GLU A 284 -13.62 -20.11 51.54
C GLU A 284 -12.43 -19.12 51.40
N THR A 285 -11.98 -18.84 50.17
CA THR A 285 -10.80 -18.01 49.90
C THR A 285 -10.96 -17.11 48.67
N PRO A 286 -10.15 -16.04 48.53
CA PRO A 286 -10.10 -15.24 47.30
C PRO A 286 -9.77 -16.04 46.04
N TYR A 287 -9.02 -17.14 46.18
CA TYR A 287 -8.71 -18.03 45.08
C TYR A 287 -9.96 -18.78 44.60
N ASP A 288 -10.74 -19.32 45.53
CA ASP A 288 -11.96 -20.05 45.21
C ASP A 288 -13.03 -19.11 44.63
N ALA A 289 -13.16 -17.89 45.16
CA ALA A 289 -13.99 -16.84 44.56
C ALA A 289 -13.55 -16.50 43.12
N ALA A 290 -12.24 -16.36 42.87
CA ALA A 290 -11.71 -16.12 41.53
C ALA A 290 -11.91 -17.30 40.55
N VAL A 291 -11.89 -18.54 41.06
CA VAL A 291 -12.23 -19.75 40.28
C VAL A 291 -13.72 -19.78 39.94
N ILE A 292 -14.59 -19.55 40.92
CA ILE A 292 -16.05 -19.55 40.75
C ILE A 292 -16.48 -18.48 39.74
N VAL A 293 -16.02 -17.23 39.90
CA VAL A 293 -16.33 -16.13 38.96
C VAL A 293 -15.84 -16.44 37.54
N ARG A 294 -14.62 -16.98 37.40
CA ARG A 294 -14.05 -17.40 36.11
C ARG A 294 -14.92 -18.46 35.43
N ASP A 295 -15.27 -19.52 36.15
CA ASP A 295 -15.98 -20.66 35.57
C ASP A 295 -17.48 -20.41 35.39
N TRP A 296 -18.07 -19.48 36.15
CA TRP A 296 -19.39 -18.92 35.84
C TRP A 296 -19.37 -18.13 34.53
N LEU A 297 -18.43 -17.20 34.38
CA LEU A 297 -18.33 -16.37 33.16
C LEU A 297 -18.14 -17.24 31.91
N ARG A 298 -17.30 -18.28 31.97
CA ARG A 298 -17.05 -19.24 30.88
C ARG A 298 -18.29 -19.98 30.35
N GLN A 299 -19.42 -19.94 31.05
CA GLN A 299 -20.67 -20.53 30.58
C GLN A 299 -21.37 -19.68 29.52
N LYS A 300 -21.04 -18.37 29.43
CA LYS A 300 -21.53 -17.51 28.34
C LYS A 300 -20.82 -17.87 27.01
N PRO A 301 -21.53 -17.84 25.87
CA PRO A 301 -20.95 -18.00 24.53
C PRO A 301 -19.93 -16.91 24.12
N TYR A 302 -18.87 -17.32 23.44
CA TYR A 302 -17.91 -16.40 22.80
C TYR A 302 -18.37 -15.98 21.40
N SER A 303 -18.43 -14.68 21.12
CA SER A 303 -18.80 -14.09 19.84
C SER A 303 -18.16 -12.71 19.65
N LEU A 304 -17.45 -12.52 18.54
CA LEU A 304 -16.94 -11.21 18.11
C LEU A 304 -18.06 -10.28 17.59
N ASN A 305 -19.24 -10.84 17.28
CA ASN A 305 -20.40 -10.06 16.85
C ASN A 305 -21.16 -9.42 18.03
N ALA A 306 -20.74 -9.64 19.27
CA ALA A 306 -21.38 -9.08 20.46
C ALA A 306 -21.18 -7.56 20.58
N SER A 307 -22.28 -6.82 20.64
CA SER A 307 -22.34 -5.39 20.93
C SER A 307 -22.95 -5.10 22.30
N HIS A 308 -22.70 -3.90 22.83
CA HIS A 308 -23.30 -3.37 24.05
C HIS A 308 -24.05 -2.07 23.76
N GLU A 309 -25.01 -1.72 24.61
CA GLU A 309 -25.75 -0.46 24.53
C GLU A 309 -24.93 0.72 25.07
N PRO A 310 -24.95 1.90 24.42
CA PRO A 310 -24.16 3.04 24.87
C PRO A 310 -24.65 3.62 26.21
N GLY A 311 -23.71 3.92 27.11
CA GLY A 311 -23.97 4.73 28.31
C GLY A 311 -24.09 3.96 29.61
N GLU A 312 -24.41 2.66 29.57
CA GLU A 312 -24.47 1.82 30.77
C GLU A 312 -23.12 1.12 31.08
N PRO A 313 -22.82 0.79 32.35
CA PRO A 313 -21.58 0.13 32.72
C PRO A 313 -21.44 -1.27 32.11
N ILE A 314 -20.32 -1.50 31.43
CA ILE A 314 -20.13 -2.67 30.55
C ILE A 314 -20.16 -4.00 31.31
N ALA A 315 -19.61 -4.05 32.52
CA ALA A 315 -19.66 -5.25 33.33
C ALA A 315 -21.11 -5.65 33.69
N ASP A 316 -21.96 -4.65 33.90
CA ASP A 316 -23.34 -4.82 34.31
C ASP A 316 -24.19 -5.37 33.15
N GLN A 317 -24.11 -4.75 31.96
CA GLN A 317 -24.72 -5.29 30.74
C GLN A 317 -24.24 -6.72 30.44
N PHE A 318 -22.92 -6.99 30.51
CA PHE A 318 -22.41 -8.30 30.14
C PHE A 318 -22.88 -9.43 31.06
N ILE A 319 -23.03 -9.15 32.36
CA ILE A 319 -23.50 -10.13 33.34
C ILE A 319 -24.97 -10.46 33.09
N PHE A 320 -25.85 -9.45 32.99
CA PHE A 320 -27.30 -9.64 33.07
C PHE A 320 -28.07 -9.59 31.74
N GLU A 321 -27.54 -8.93 30.71
CA GLU A 321 -28.29 -8.60 29.49
C GLU A 321 -27.68 -9.19 28.22
N MET A 322 -26.34 -9.26 28.13
CA MET A 322 -25.67 -9.80 26.96
C MET A 322 -25.65 -11.34 26.98
N GLU A 323 -26.17 -11.94 25.91
CA GLU A 323 -26.13 -13.40 25.69
C GLU A 323 -24.73 -13.92 25.32
N SER A 324 -23.88 -13.10 24.73
CA SER A 324 -22.53 -13.48 24.30
C SER A 324 -21.54 -12.31 24.36
N GLY A 325 -20.25 -12.60 24.29
CA GLY A 325 -19.20 -11.57 24.35
C GLY A 325 -17.87 -12.04 23.79
N TYR A 326 -16.84 -11.21 23.90
CA TYR A 326 -15.45 -11.57 23.59
C TYR A 326 -14.50 -11.03 24.66
N CYS A 327 -13.21 -11.37 24.58
CA CYS A 327 -12.25 -11.32 25.70
C CYS A 327 -12.30 -10.05 26.57
N GLN A 328 -12.51 -8.87 25.98
CA GLN A 328 -12.63 -7.60 26.72
C GLN A 328 -13.82 -7.58 27.70
N TYR A 329 -14.99 -8.10 27.30
CA TYR A 329 -16.18 -8.17 28.16
C TYR A 329 -15.97 -9.17 29.30
N TYR A 330 -15.48 -10.38 29.00
CA TYR A 330 -15.15 -11.40 30.00
C TYR A 330 -14.13 -10.89 31.04
N ALA A 331 -13.01 -10.33 30.58
CA ALA A 331 -11.96 -9.83 31.46
C ALA A 331 -12.42 -8.60 32.27
N THR A 332 -13.20 -7.69 31.68
CA THR A 332 -13.79 -6.56 32.41
C THR A 332 -14.71 -7.05 33.51
N SER A 333 -15.68 -7.91 33.19
CA SER A 333 -16.67 -8.37 34.17
C SER A 333 -16.02 -9.18 35.29
N MET A 334 -15.07 -10.06 34.99
CA MET A 334 -14.32 -10.77 36.02
C MET A 334 -13.58 -9.81 36.97
N VAL A 335 -12.88 -8.78 36.45
CA VAL A 335 -12.22 -7.81 37.32
C VAL A 335 -13.24 -7.07 38.17
N VAL A 336 -14.34 -6.56 37.59
CA VAL A 336 -15.34 -5.79 38.35
C VAL A 336 -16.01 -6.64 39.42
N MET A 337 -16.42 -7.87 39.10
CA MET A 337 -17.01 -8.80 40.08
C MET A 337 -16.05 -9.04 41.26
N LEU A 338 -14.78 -9.36 41.00
CA LEU A 338 -13.78 -9.56 42.06
C LEU A 338 -13.52 -8.30 42.89
N ARG A 339 -13.43 -7.14 42.23
CA ARG A 339 -13.27 -5.85 42.92
C ARG A 339 -14.42 -5.52 43.86
N THR A 340 -15.67 -5.85 43.50
CA THR A 340 -16.81 -5.67 44.41
C THR A 340 -16.74 -6.58 45.66
N GLN A 341 -15.98 -7.67 45.61
CA GLN A 341 -15.73 -8.55 46.77
C GLN A 341 -14.42 -8.21 47.50
N GLY A 342 -13.84 -7.03 47.26
CA GLY A 342 -12.58 -6.60 47.89
C GLY A 342 -11.32 -7.32 47.39
N ILE A 343 -11.42 -8.14 46.33
CA ILE A 343 -10.28 -8.90 45.80
C ILE A 343 -9.51 -8.04 44.79
N PRO A 344 -8.21 -7.73 45.00
CA PRO A 344 -7.46 -6.86 44.10
C PRO A 344 -7.20 -7.54 42.75
N ALA A 345 -7.75 -6.98 41.68
CA ALA A 345 -7.68 -7.52 40.33
C ALA A 345 -7.39 -6.43 39.29
N ARG A 346 -6.75 -6.79 38.17
CA ARG A 346 -6.43 -5.86 37.07
C ARG A 346 -6.69 -6.44 35.69
N TYR A 347 -7.09 -5.57 34.77
CA TYR A 347 -7.33 -5.88 33.37
C TYR A 347 -6.01 -5.86 32.60
N VAL A 348 -5.68 -6.93 31.87
CA VAL A 348 -4.38 -7.12 31.21
C VAL A 348 -4.60 -7.37 29.72
N VAL A 349 -3.74 -6.78 28.90
CA VAL A 349 -3.73 -6.96 27.44
C VAL A 349 -2.38 -7.41 26.94
N GLY A 350 -2.40 -8.19 25.87
CA GLY A 350 -1.23 -8.77 25.23
C GLY A 350 -1.69 -9.74 24.15
N TYR A 351 -1.00 -10.87 24.01
CA TYR A 351 -1.38 -11.94 23.08
C TYR A 351 -1.57 -13.25 23.83
N ALA A 352 -2.56 -14.03 23.41
CA ALA A 352 -2.70 -15.44 23.75
C ALA A 352 -1.53 -16.27 23.15
N PRO A 353 -1.37 -17.54 23.57
CA PRO A 353 -0.36 -18.45 23.01
C PRO A 353 -0.40 -18.50 21.46
N GLY A 354 0.78 -18.51 20.86
CA GLY A 354 0.98 -18.55 19.42
C GLY A 354 0.76 -19.95 18.83
N GLU A 355 0.91 -20.09 17.52
CA GLU A 355 0.99 -21.40 16.87
C GLU A 355 2.41 -21.99 17.04
N ARG A 356 2.55 -23.29 17.32
CA ARG A 356 3.86 -23.96 17.31
C ARG A 356 4.36 -24.08 15.88
N VAL A 357 5.48 -23.42 15.61
CA VAL A 357 6.18 -23.35 14.32
C VAL A 357 7.63 -23.79 14.49
N GLY A 358 7.87 -24.82 15.31
CA GLY A 358 9.22 -25.34 15.57
C GLY A 358 9.37 -26.08 16.87
N GLU A 359 10.48 -26.77 16.99
CA GLU A 359 10.98 -27.13 18.31
C GLU A 359 11.24 -25.84 19.09
N ASN A 360 10.48 -25.65 20.17
CA ASN A 360 10.53 -24.46 21.02
C ASN A 360 10.30 -23.12 20.29
N ARG A 361 9.66 -23.10 19.11
CA ARG A 361 9.38 -21.86 18.34
C ARG A 361 7.88 -21.65 18.15
N TYR A 362 7.42 -20.41 18.35
CA TYR A 362 6.00 -20.04 18.33
C TYR A 362 5.73 -18.74 17.55
N LEU A 363 4.77 -18.77 16.63
CA LEU A 363 4.35 -17.62 15.83
C LEU A 363 3.14 -16.95 16.48
N VAL A 364 3.22 -15.64 16.71
CA VAL A 364 2.12 -14.86 17.27
C VAL A 364 1.59 -13.89 16.22
N THR A 365 0.28 -14.00 15.93
CA THR A 365 -0.47 -13.21 14.95
C THR A 365 -1.45 -12.24 15.63
N ALA A 366 -1.93 -11.22 14.92
CA ALA A 366 -2.76 -10.15 15.48
C ALA A 366 -4.12 -10.63 16.00
N ASP A 367 -4.68 -11.70 15.43
CA ASP A 367 -5.88 -12.38 15.92
C ASP A 367 -5.66 -13.10 17.28
N ARG A 368 -4.40 -13.31 17.70
CA ARG A 368 -4.07 -13.77 19.06
C ARG A 368 -4.12 -12.65 20.11
N GLY A 369 -4.29 -11.38 19.71
CA GLY A 369 -4.30 -10.27 20.66
C GLY A 369 -5.48 -10.34 21.61
N HIS A 370 -5.21 -10.52 22.90
CA HIS A 370 -6.18 -11.00 23.89
C HIS A 370 -6.21 -10.13 25.16
N ALA A 371 -7.33 -10.20 25.88
CA ALA A 371 -7.50 -9.56 27.18
C ALA A 371 -7.79 -10.61 28.26
N TRP A 372 -7.14 -10.49 29.42
CA TRP A 372 -7.29 -11.42 30.55
C TRP A 372 -7.21 -10.67 31.89
N VAL A 373 -7.31 -11.43 32.99
CA VAL A 373 -7.29 -10.91 34.35
C VAL A 373 -6.02 -11.32 35.07
N GLU A 374 -5.46 -10.44 35.87
CA GLU A 374 -4.53 -10.81 36.94
C GLU A 374 -5.14 -10.48 38.29
N VAL A 375 -5.09 -11.44 39.21
CA VAL A 375 -5.54 -11.32 40.61
C VAL A 375 -4.31 -11.35 41.50
N TYR A 376 -4.25 -10.46 42.50
CA TYR A 376 -3.13 -10.39 43.42
C TYR A 376 -3.36 -11.30 44.64
N PHE A 377 -2.36 -12.11 44.97
CA PHE A 377 -2.35 -12.97 46.15
C PHE A 377 -1.15 -12.60 47.04
N PRO A 378 -1.34 -12.30 48.34
CA PRO A 378 -0.23 -11.95 49.23
C PRO A 378 0.84 -13.05 49.26
N GLY A 379 2.11 -12.65 49.36
CA GLY A 379 3.26 -13.56 49.30
C GLY A 379 3.49 -14.27 47.95
N THR A 380 2.57 -14.16 46.97
CA THR A 380 2.67 -14.82 45.65
C THR A 380 2.78 -13.81 44.50
N GLY A 381 2.02 -12.71 44.57
CA GLY A 381 1.97 -11.66 43.55
C GLY A 381 0.81 -11.82 42.55
N TRP A 382 1.00 -11.32 41.33
CA TRP A 382 -0.04 -11.25 40.31
C TRP A 382 -0.19 -12.54 39.51
N VAL A 383 -1.31 -13.25 39.71
CA VAL A 383 -1.60 -14.55 39.08
C VAL A 383 -2.65 -14.39 37.98
N ARG A 384 -2.38 -14.97 36.81
CA ARG A 384 -3.24 -14.91 35.63
C ARG A 384 -4.49 -15.80 35.76
N PHE A 385 -5.66 -15.22 35.51
CA PHE A 385 -6.92 -15.90 35.27
C PHE A 385 -7.45 -15.52 33.87
N ASP A 386 -8.01 -16.48 33.14
CA ASP A 386 -8.66 -16.22 31.85
C ASP A 386 -10.14 -16.65 31.92
N PRO A 387 -11.07 -15.70 32.06
CA PRO A 387 -12.51 -15.95 32.02
C PRO A 387 -13.02 -16.25 30.61
N THR A 388 -12.18 -16.09 29.57
CA THR A 388 -12.51 -16.54 28.22
C THR A 388 -12.32 -18.05 28.14
N GLY A 389 -13.30 -18.77 27.59
CA GLY A 389 -13.10 -20.18 27.21
C GLY A 389 -12.01 -20.29 26.15
N SER A 390 -11.07 -21.22 26.32
CA SER A 390 -9.98 -21.45 25.36
C SER A 390 -10.49 -22.20 24.13
N GLY A 391 -11.11 -21.49 23.22
CA GLY A 391 -11.35 -21.97 21.86
C GLY A 391 -10.04 -21.99 21.07
N ASP A 392 -9.75 -23.09 20.37
CA ASP A 392 -8.63 -23.17 19.43
C ASP A 392 -8.81 -22.14 18.31
N LEU A 393 -8.09 -21.03 18.38
CA LEU A 393 -8.02 -20.07 17.28
C LEU A 393 -7.26 -20.73 16.11
N PRO A 394 -7.87 -20.81 14.90
CA PRO A 394 -7.34 -21.61 13.81
C PRO A 394 -6.27 -20.85 13.02
N VAL A 395 -5.03 -20.96 13.47
CA VAL A 395 -3.88 -20.95 12.56
C VAL A 395 -3.26 -22.33 12.66
N LYS A 396 -3.21 -23.02 11.52
CA LYS A 396 -2.38 -24.20 11.28
C LYS A 396 -1.63 -23.91 10.01
N ASN A 397 -0.36 -23.56 10.13
CA ASN A 397 0.49 -23.32 8.99
C ASN A 397 0.57 -24.60 8.15
N PRO A 398 0.34 -24.52 6.83
CA PRO A 398 0.54 -25.66 5.97
C PRO A 398 2.00 -26.10 6.02
N GLN A 399 2.22 -27.40 6.16
CA GLN A 399 3.51 -28.04 5.90
C GLN A 399 3.81 -28.01 4.38
N PRO A 400 5.07 -28.19 3.93
CA PRO A 400 5.48 -28.28 2.51
C PRO A 400 4.67 -29.31 1.67
N PRO A 401 4.79 -29.31 0.32
CA PRO A 401 5.53 -28.35 -0.48
C PRO A 401 4.82 -26.98 -0.58
N TYR A 402 5.60 -25.95 -0.97
CA TYR A 402 5.18 -24.57 -1.11
C TYR A 402 5.36 -24.03 -2.53
N ASP A 403 4.40 -23.22 -2.96
CA ASP A 403 4.40 -22.45 -4.19
C ASP A 403 5.26 -21.19 -3.99
N LEU A 404 6.45 -21.17 -4.59
CA LEU A 404 7.39 -20.04 -4.52
C LEU A 404 7.29 -19.13 -5.75
N SER A 405 7.13 -17.83 -5.53
CA SER A 405 7.09 -16.82 -6.60
C SER A 405 7.80 -15.51 -6.23
N LEU A 406 8.23 -14.75 -7.25
CA LEU A 406 8.76 -13.40 -7.10
C LEU A 406 7.75 -12.39 -7.66
N ASN A 407 7.61 -11.23 -7.02
CA ASN A 407 6.70 -10.18 -7.46
C ASN A 407 7.13 -9.44 -8.76
N ARG A 408 8.35 -9.68 -9.24
CA ARG A 408 8.91 -9.14 -10.49
C ARG A 408 9.95 -10.12 -11.06
N SER A 409 10.34 -9.92 -12.32
CA SER A 409 11.47 -10.64 -12.92
C SER A 409 12.75 -10.49 -12.09
N ALA A 410 13.50 -11.59 -11.95
CA ALA A 410 14.76 -11.62 -11.24
C ALA A 410 15.84 -10.83 -11.99
N VAL A 411 16.38 -9.80 -11.34
CA VAL A 411 17.48 -8.99 -11.83
C VAL A 411 18.48 -8.84 -10.70
N ALA A 412 19.78 -9.01 -10.98
CA ALA A 412 20.82 -9.01 -9.96
C ALA A 412 20.85 -7.69 -9.17
N GLY A 413 20.81 -7.77 -7.84
CA GLY A 413 20.71 -6.60 -6.95
C GLY A 413 19.31 -5.97 -6.84
N ALA A 414 18.26 -6.54 -7.46
CA ALA A 414 16.91 -6.01 -7.33
C ALA A 414 16.31 -6.27 -5.95
N ARG A 415 15.57 -5.30 -5.41
CA ARG A 415 14.66 -5.56 -4.29
C ARG A 415 13.41 -6.27 -4.79
N VAL A 416 13.06 -7.38 -4.16
CA VAL A 416 11.91 -8.22 -4.51
C VAL A 416 11.09 -8.57 -3.27
N ALA A 417 9.87 -9.03 -3.49
CA ALA A 417 9.10 -9.79 -2.52
C ALA A 417 8.99 -11.24 -3.02
N VAL A 418 9.49 -12.18 -2.21
CA VAL A 418 9.23 -13.62 -2.38
C VAL A 418 7.85 -13.87 -1.77
N SER A 419 6.96 -14.56 -2.48
CA SER A 419 5.71 -15.10 -1.92
C SER A 419 5.83 -16.61 -1.76
N VAL A 420 5.35 -17.11 -0.63
CA VAL A 420 5.29 -18.53 -0.23
C VAL A 420 3.82 -18.84 0.06
N GLU A 421 3.24 -19.68 -0.79
CA GLU A 421 1.84 -20.08 -0.69
C GLU A 421 1.77 -21.62 -0.68
N LYS A 422 0.62 -22.19 -0.31
CA LYS A 422 0.29 -23.59 -0.59
C LYS A 422 -1.13 -23.65 -1.11
N ASN A 423 -1.32 -24.13 -2.33
CA ASN A 423 -2.63 -24.19 -2.99
C ASN A 423 -3.32 -22.81 -3.00
N GLY A 424 -2.55 -21.73 -3.25
CA GLY A 424 -3.02 -20.34 -3.21
C GLY A 424 -3.35 -19.78 -1.82
N THR A 425 -3.07 -20.52 -0.73
CA THR A 425 -3.19 -20.01 0.65
C THR A 425 -1.81 -19.52 1.12
N PRO A 426 -1.67 -18.26 1.58
CA PRO A 426 -0.42 -17.76 2.13
C PRO A 426 0.12 -18.59 3.30
N VAL A 427 1.43 -18.89 3.29
CA VAL A 427 2.10 -19.57 4.41
C VAL A 427 2.76 -18.51 5.30
N VAL A 428 2.37 -18.41 6.57
CA VAL A 428 2.73 -17.29 7.45
C VAL A 428 3.87 -17.70 8.38
N GLY A 429 4.91 -16.88 8.54
CA GLY A 429 6.07 -17.25 9.36
C GLY A 429 6.82 -18.48 8.84
N ALA A 430 6.81 -18.72 7.52
CA ALA A 430 7.75 -19.63 6.88
C ALA A 430 9.13 -18.94 6.81
N PRO A 431 10.21 -19.60 7.23
CA PRO A 431 11.57 -19.09 7.07
C PRO A 431 12.01 -19.19 5.62
N VAL A 432 12.53 -18.10 5.06
CA VAL A 432 13.01 -18.05 3.68
C VAL A 432 14.50 -17.78 3.65
N ALA A 433 15.21 -18.54 2.83
CA ALA A 433 16.61 -18.37 2.51
C ALA A 433 16.82 -18.11 1.01
N ILE A 434 17.93 -17.46 0.66
CA ILE A 434 18.47 -17.37 -0.70
C ILE A 434 19.90 -17.90 -0.66
N ASN A 435 20.22 -18.91 -1.47
CA ASN A 435 21.53 -19.57 -1.48
C ASN A 435 21.97 -20.02 -0.07
N ASP A 436 21.07 -20.69 0.65
CA ASP A 436 21.16 -21.07 2.07
C ASP A 436 21.26 -19.92 3.10
N GLU A 437 21.42 -18.66 2.67
CA GLU A 437 21.43 -17.50 3.56
C GLU A 437 20.01 -17.05 3.92
N ARG A 438 19.69 -17.02 5.21
CA ARG A 438 18.36 -16.67 5.73
C ARG A 438 18.07 -15.18 5.49
N VAL A 439 17.03 -14.90 4.69
CA VAL A 439 16.64 -13.52 4.32
C VAL A 439 15.45 -12.97 5.11
N GLY A 440 14.77 -13.80 5.91
CA GLY A 440 13.70 -13.39 6.82
C GLY A 440 12.56 -14.39 6.91
N TRP A 441 11.42 -13.92 7.41
CA TRP A 441 10.18 -14.70 7.60
C TRP A 441 9.03 -14.14 6.76
N THR A 442 8.05 -14.97 6.42
CA THR A 442 6.88 -14.51 5.63
C THR A 442 5.83 -13.78 6.47
N ASP A 443 5.29 -12.70 5.90
CA ASP A 443 4.21 -11.88 6.48
C ASP A 443 2.81 -12.55 6.37
N ALA A 444 1.77 -11.80 6.76
CA ALA A 444 0.36 -12.21 6.68
C ALA A 444 -0.11 -12.67 5.29
N ARG A 445 0.61 -12.24 4.26
CA ARG A 445 0.32 -12.47 2.84
C ARG A 445 1.31 -13.48 2.26
N GLY A 446 2.05 -14.20 3.12
CA GLY A 446 3.03 -15.19 2.73
C GLY A 446 4.29 -14.57 2.14
N ARG A 447 4.60 -13.29 2.44
CA ARG A 447 5.66 -12.56 1.75
C ARG A 447 6.82 -12.14 2.63
N VAL A 448 8.04 -12.34 2.14
CA VAL A 448 9.27 -11.75 2.69
C VAL A 448 9.86 -10.78 1.65
N ARG A 449 10.44 -9.67 2.12
CA ARG A 449 11.11 -8.69 1.25
C ARG A 449 12.63 -8.81 1.40
N THR A 450 13.34 -8.88 0.29
CA THR A 450 14.80 -9.03 0.28
C THR A 450 15.43 -8.40 -0.97
N THR A 451 16.76 -8.37 -1.04
CA THR A 451 17.54 -7.96 -2.22
C THR A 451 18.18 -9.19 -2.83
N LEU A 452 18.04 -9.36 -4.15
CA LEU A 452 18.62 -10.51 -4.85
C LEU A 452 20.16 -10.39 -4.92
N PRO A 453 20.90 -11.52 -4.79
CA PRO A 453 22.35 -11.53 -4.91
C PRO A 453 22.81 -11.11 -6.31
N TYR A 454 24.07 -10.69 -6.43
CA TYR A 454 24.71 -10.38 -7.71
C TYR A 454 25.24 -11.65 -8.41
N ALA A 455 24.35 -12.64 -8.59
CA ALA A 455 24.65 -13.95 -9.18
C ALA A 455 23.77 -14.22 -10.41
N ALA A 456 24.26 -15.05 -11.34
CA ALA A 456 23.52 -15.45 -12.54
C ALA A 456 22.35 -16.39 -12.25
N GLU A 457 22.49 -17.25 -11.24
CA GLU A 457 21.42 -18.07 -10.69
C GLU A 457 21.42 -17.95 -9.16
N PHE A 458 20.25 -18.09 -8.55
CA PHE A 458 20.11 -18.20 -7.10
C PHE A 458 18.92 -19.11 -6.77
N THR A 459 19.01 -19.81 -5.64
CA THR A 459 17.95 -20.69 -5.14
C THR A 459 17.25 -20.01 -3.97
N VAL A 460 15.94 -19.81 -4.09
CA VAL A 460 15.09 -19.43 -2.98
C VAL A 460 14.59 -20.71 -2.33
N THR A 461 14.73 -20.83 -1.01
CA THR A 461 14.19 -21.96 -0.24
C THR A 461 13.27 -21.43 0.85
N ALA A 462 12.03 -21.91 0.89
CA ALA A 462 11.17 -21.75 2.06
C ALA A 462 11.13 -23.09 2.79
N HIS A 463 11.60 -23.10 4.03
CA HIS A 463 11.55 -24.31 4.86
C HIS A 463 10.18 -24.38 5.57
N PRO A 464 9.79 -25.54 6.12
CA PRO A 464 8.72 -25.59 7.10
C PRO A 464 8.95 -24.53 8.18
N PRO A 465 7.90 -23.93 8.77
CA PRO A 465 8.05 -23.01 9.90
C PRO A 465 8.97 -23.61 10.99
N ASP A 466 8.81 -24.92 11.21
CA ASP A 466 9.51 -25.74 12.20
C ASP A 466 10.93 -26.20 11.84
N ALA A 467 11.48 -25.80 10.71
CA ALA A 467 12.84 -26.18 10.34
C ALA A 467 13.93 -25.43 11.14
N VAL A 468 14.90 -26.21 11.61
CA VAL A 468 16.25 -25.76 11.97
C VAL A 468 16.96 -25.28 10.70
N THR A 469 17.83 -24.27 10.79
CA THR A 469 18.57 -23.76 9.63
C THR A 469 20.06 -23.65 9.91
N LYS A 470 20.87 -23.53 8.85
CA LYS A 470 22.34 -23.46 8.81
C LYS A 470 23.01 -22.28 9.59
N TYR A 471 22.30 -21.68 10.53
CA TYR A 471 22.78 -20.65 11.47
C TYR A 471 22.61 -21.07 12.94
N ASP A 472 22.12 -22.29 13.17
CA ASP A 472 22.17 -22.98 14.45
C ASP A 472 23.50 -23.79 14.43
N ASP A 473 24.45 -23.41 15.32
CA ASP A 473 25.88 -23.81 15.47
C ASP A 473 26.88 -22.76 14.90
N ASP A 474 27.82 -22.19 15.67
CA ASP A 474 29.05 -22.73 16.29
C ASP A 474 29.39 -21.99 17.63
N ASP A 475 30.12 -22.51 18.63
CA ASP A 475 30.69 -23.84 18.94
C ASP A 475 30.96 -23.96 20.47
N ASP A 476 30.89 -25.19 21.01
CA ASP A 476 31.90 -25.81 21.89
C ASP A 476 31.39 -27.20 22.36
N GLY A 477 31.75 -28.24 21.61
CA GLY A 477 31.51 -29.66 21.95
C GLY A 477 32.51 -30.24 23.00
N PRO A 478 32.48 -31.57 23.28
CA PRO A 478 31.79 -32.63 22.54
C PRO A 478 30.80 -33.50 23.35
N SER A 479 30.04 -34.29 22.61
CA SER A 479 28.94 -35.18 23.06
C SER A 479 29.39 -36.45 23.82
N ALA A 480 28.54 -36.89 24.77
CA ALA A 480 28.45 -38.30 25.16
C ALA A 480 27.00 -38.73 25.52
N ALA A 481 26.38 -39.44 24.57
CA ALA A 481 25.33 -40.46 24.73
C ALA A 481 23.98 -40.14 25.43
N ARG A 482 22.90 -40.17 24.63
CA ARG A 482 21.55 -40.55 25.07
C ARG A 482 21.53 -42.00 25.61
N ALA A 483 20.75 -42.26 26.66
CA ALA A 483 19.85 -43.42 26.68
C ALA A 483 18.74 -43.29 27.77
N THR A 484 17.52 -43.57 27.34
CA THR A 484 16.31 -43.84 28.12
C THR A 484 16.45 -44.95 29.17
N GLY A 485 15.69 -44.88 30.27
CA GLY A 485 15.42 -46.05 31.12
C GLY A 485 14.69 -45.71 32.43
N GLY A 486 13.48 -46.23 32.61
CA GLY A 486 12.67 -46.00 33.82
C GLY A 486 13.03 -46.91 35.01
N SER A 487 12.59 -46.51 36.21
CA SER A 487 12.77 -47.25 37.45
C SER A 487 11.75 -48.40 37.61
N VAL A 488 12.19 -49.64 37.31
CA VAL A 488 12.38 -50.81 38.24
C VAL A 488 11.51 -50.82 39.53
N PRO A 489 10.92 -51.95 40.03
CA PRO A 489 11.37 -53.37 40.00
C PRO A 489 10.33 -54.37 39.39
N VAL A 490 10.50 -55.71 39.28
CA VAL A 490 11.07 -56.72 40.22
C VAL A 490 11.63 -57.99 39.50
N ASP A 491 12.64 -58.62 40.12
CA ASP A 491 13.12 -60.03 40.07
C ASP A 491 13.67 -60.81 38.83
N ALA A 492 14.88 -61.36 39.07
CA ALA A 492 15.32 -62.77 38.91
C ALA A 492 15.66 -63.45 37.54
N VAL A 493 16.98 -63.70 37.39
CA VAL A 493 17.62 -65.01 37.04
C VAL A 493 17.90 -65.42 35.57
N ARG A 494 19.20 -65.73 35.35
CA ARG A 494 19.90 -66.58 34.33
C ARG A 494 20.19 -66.09 32.89
N ARG A 495 21.44 -66.39 32.49
CA ARG A 495 22.07 -66.40 31.15
C ARG A 495 21.93 -67.81 30.50
N PRO A 496 22.56 -68.10 29.34
CA PRO A 496 22.43 -67.52 27.98
C PRO A 496 22.20 -68.64 26.91
N ASP A 497 22.16 -68.32 25.61
CA ASP A 497 22.84 -69.11 24.54
C ASP A 497 22.72 -68.42 23.15
N ALA A 498 23.55 -68.85 22.17
CA ALA A 498 23.76 -68.25 20.83
C ALA A 498 23.50 -69.29 19.70
N PRO A 499 24.02 -69.21 18.44
CA PRO A 499 24.42 -68.09 17.56
C PRO A 499 23.89 -68.19 16.07
N ASP A 500 24.35 -67.27 15.22
CA ASP A 500 24.40 -67.20 13.74
C ASP A 500 24.16 -68.44 12.85
N ARG A 501 23.62 -68.19 11.62
CA ARG A 501 24.14 -68.77 10.34
C ARG A 501 23.97 -67.85 9.10
N LEU A 502 25.03 -67.76 8.29
CA LEU A 502 25.07 -67.18 6.93
C LEU A 502 24.80 -68.24 5.83
N ALA A 503 24.28 -67.80 4.67
CA ALA A 503 24.56 -68.26 3.28
C ALA A 503 23.48 -67.72 2.30
N ALA A 504 23.66 -67.42 1.00
CA ALA A 504 24.82 -67.17 0.11
C ALA A 504 24.29 -66.42 -1.16
N ALA A 505 24.96 -65.37 -1.67
CA ALA A 505 25.68 -65.30 -2.98
C ALA A 505 25.00 -66.00 -4.19
N ARG A 506 24.89 -65.47 -5.44
CA ARG A 506 25.53 -64.37 -6.24
C ARG A 506 24.86 -64.36 -7.66
N PRO A 507 25.29 -63.59 -8.71
CA PRO A 507 25.89 -62.24 -8.79
C PRO A 507 25.27 -61.32 -9.90
N ALA A 508 25.85 -60.09 -10.00
CA ALA A 508 25.82 -59.14 -11.14
C ALA A 508 24.52 -58.29 -11.32
N THR A 509 24.55 -57.05 -11.84
CA THR A 509 25.65 -56.10 -12.19
C THR A 509 25.15 -54.64 -12.21
N GLY A 510 25.98 -53.67 -11.79
CA GLY A 510 25.70 -52.22 -11.90
C GLY A 510 26.52 -51.39 -10.90
N PRO A 511 26.97 -50.16 -11.23
CA PRO A 511 27.88 -49.39 -10.39
C PRO A 511 27.22 -48.78 -9.16
N LEU A 512 27.97 -48.71 -8.06
CA LEU A 512 27.54 -48.14 -6.78
C LEU A 512 27.36 -46.62 -6.89
N GLN A 513 26.13 -46.13 -6.71
CA GLN A 513 25.87 -44.76 -6.29
C GLN A 513 25.28 -44.79 -4.89
N ARG A 514 26.10 -44.40 -3.91
CA ARG A 514 25.69 -44.24 -2.51
C ARG A 514 24.91 -42.92 -2.42
N GLU A 515 23.57 -42.99 -2.44
CA GLU A 515 22.74 -41.81 -2.17
C GLU A 515 23.02 -41.32 -0.75
N ALA A 516 23.47 -40.08 -0.65
CA ALA A 516 23.54 -39.37 0.62
C ALA A 516 22.12 -38.86 0.92
N GLY A 517 21.59 -39.22 2.09
CA GLY A 517 20.33 -38.67 2.57
C GLY A 517 20.48 -37.16 2.79
N THR A 518 19.66 -36.37 2.10
CA THR A 518 19.50 -34.94 2.32
C THR A 518 18.18 -34.69 3.03
N ASP A 519 18.20 -33.97 4.15
CA ASP A 519 17.00 -33.60 4.91
C ASP A 519 16.19 -32.51 4.18
N THR A 520 15.41 -32.91 3.17
CA THR A 520 14.71 -31.99 2.25
C THR A 520 13.23 -31.80 2.60
N ASN A 521 12.93 -31.30 3.80
CA ASN A 521 11.56 -30.83 4.09
C ASN A 521 11.28 -29.42 3.54
N GLY A 522 12.29 -28.68 3.06
CA GLY A 522 12.09 -27.38 2.41
C GLY A 522 11.52 -27.46 1.00
N SER A 523 10.87 -26.39 0.55
CA SER A 523 10.56 -26.17 -0.88
C SER A 523 11.55 -25.18 -1.46
N SER A 524 12.19 -25.56 -2.57
CA SER A 524 13.24 -24.77 -3.22
C SER A 524 12.88 -24.45 -4.66
N ARG A 525 13.20 -23.24 -5.11
CA ARG A 525 13.05 -22.80 -6.50
C ARG A 525 14.25 -21.96 -6.93
N THR A 526 14.95 -22.44 -7.94
CA THR A 526 16.06 -21.71 -8.58
C THR A 526 15.53 -20.74 -9.62
N TYR A 527 16.07 -19.53 -9.62
CA TYR A 527 15.77 -18.46 -10.57
C TYR A 527 17.04 -18.06 -11.30
N ARG A 528 16.92 -17.80 -12.61
CA ARG A 528 17.94 -17.08 -13.37
C ARG A 528 17.75 -15.59 -13.18
N SER A 529 18.82 -14.89 -12.84
CA SER A 529 18.86 -13.45 -12.70
C SER A 529 19.41 -12.83 -13.98
N ASP A 530 18.85 -11.70 -14.43
CA ASP A 530 19.54 -10.87 -15.39
C ASP A 530 20.83 -10.30 -14.77
N THR A 531 21.95 -10.48 -15.47
CA THR A 531 23.29 -10.09 -15.02
C THR A 531 24.04 -9.21 -16.02
N ASN A 532 23.43 -8.88 -17.16
CA ASN A 532 24.06 -8.07 -18.21
C ASN A 532 24.29 -6.62 -17.73
N VAL A 533 25.52 -6.33 -17.28
CA VAL A 533 25.93 -5.01 -16.83
C VAL A 533 26.07 -4.09 -18.03
N THR A 534 25.24 -3.05 -18.08
CA THR A 534 25.42 -1.91 -18.98
C THR A 534 26.31 -0.87 -18.31
N LEU A 535 27.18 -0.25 -19.10
CA LEU A 535 28.13 0.76 -18.66
C LEU A 535 28.08 1.95 -19.60
N SER A 536 27.78 3.13 -19.06
CA SER A 536 27.73 4.39 -19.81
C SER A 536 28.51 5.49 -19.11
N VAL A 537 29.00 6.44 -19.90
CA VAL A 537 29.79 7.58 -19.43
C VAL A 537 29.03 8.87 -19.70
N ARG A 538 28.86 9.68 -18.66
CA ARG A 538 28.28 11.03 -18.73
C ARG A 538 29.40 12.06 -18.55
N GLY A 539 29.45 13.04 -19.45
CA GLY A 539 30.53 14.04 -19.54
C GLY A 539 31.44 13.80 -20.75
N ARG A 540 32.41 14.71 -20.97
CA ARG A 540 33.42 14.59 -22.02
C ARG A 540 34.73 14.09 -21.40
N PRO A 541 35.28 12.92 -21.80
CA PRO A 541 36.56 12.43 -21.27
C PRO A 541 37.72 13.28 -21.82
N VAL A 542 38.29 14.13 -20.96
CA VAL A 542 39.45 14.99 -21.26
C VAL A 542 40.49 14.75 -20.16
N ALA A 543 41.75 14.64 -20.55
CA ALA A 543 42.86 14.48 -19.61
C ALA A 543 42.87 15.64 -18.58
N GLY A 544 43.01 15.32 -17.29
CA GLY A 544 42.88 16.29 -16.20
C GLY A 544 41.44 16.68 -15.82
N GLY A 545 40.43 16.24 -16.58
CA GLY A 545 39.02 16.50 -16.30
C GLY A 545 38.36 15.45 -15.40
N GLY A 546 37.05 15.56 -15.22
CA GLY A 546 36.23 14.57 -14.52
C GLY A 546 35.06 14.06 -15.37
N LEU A 547 34.60 12.85 -15.10
CA LEU A 547 33.40 12.26 -15.71
C LEU A 547 32.58 11.47 -14.69
N THR A 548 31.33 11.16 -15.03
CA THR A 548 30.49 10.27 -14.23
C THR A 548 30.27 8.96 -14.99
N VAL A 549 30.67 7.87 -14.38
CA VAL A 549 30.35 6.51 -14.82
C VAL A 549 28.98 6.13 -14.27
N VAL A 550 28.15 5.48 -15.10
CA VAL A 550 26.84 4.95 -14.72
C VAL A 550 26.77 3.49 -15.14
N ALA A 551 26.65 2.60 -14.17
CA ALA A 551 26.52 1.15 -14.35
C ALA A 551 25.17 0.64 -13.82
N ALA A 552 24.49 -0.16 -14.63
CA ALA A 552 23.17 -0.70 -14.30
C ALA A 552 22.93 -2.04 -14.98
N ILE A 553 22.12 -2.89 -14.36
CA ILE A 553 21.61 -4.14 -14.95
C ILE A 553 20.11 -3.90 -15.20
N ARG A 554 19.73 -3.73 -16.47
CA ARG A 554 18.40 -3.18 -16.85
C ARG A 554 18.08 -1.86 -16.11
N ASP A 555 17.01 -1.84 -15.32
CA ASP A 555 16.56 -0.72 -14.49
C ASP A 555 17.23 -0.67 -13.10
N VAL A 556 18.00 -1.70 -12.74
CA VAL A 556 18.57 -1.87 -11.40
C VAL A 556 19.99 -1.29 -11.35
N PRO A 557 20.29 -0.37 -10.41
CA PRO A 557 21.64 0.15 -10.26
C PRO A 557 22.67 -0.94 -9.92
N PHE A 558 23.83 -0.93 -10.58
CA PHE A 558 24.93 -1.85 -10.26
C PHE A 558 25.78 -1.21 -9.15
N ARG A 559 25.39 -1.47 -7.90
CA ARG A 559 25.89 -0.82 -6.67
C ARG A 559 27.14 -1.51 -6.14
N GLY A 560 28.03 -0.76 -5.49
CA GLY A 560 29.23 -1.31 -4.85
C GLY A 560 30.18 -1.98 -5.85
N ALA A 561 30.15 -1.52 -7.11
CA ALA A 561 30.97 -2.08 -8.17
C ALA A 561 32.24 -1.25 -8.34
N THR A 562 33.38 -1.94 -8.29
CA THR A 562 34.70 -1.33 -8.44
C THR A 562 34.85 -0.82 -9.86
N VAL A 563 35.21 0.45 -10.00
CA VAL A 563 35.51 1.10 -11.28
C VAL A 563 37.02 1.14 -11.45
N THR A 564 37.50 0.65 -12.58
CA THR A 564 38.93 0.61 -12.94
C THR A 564 39.17 1.25 -14.31
N LEU A 565 40.31 1.90 -14.47
CA LEU A 565 40.81 2.44 -15.74
C LEU A 565 42.17 1.80 -16.03
N ASP A 566 42.28 1.07 -17.14
CA ASP A 566 43.47 0.27 -17.50
C ASP A 566 43.94 -0.70 -16.39
N GLY A 567 43.02 -1.10 -15.51
CA GLY A 567 43.28 -1.96 -14.35
C GLY A 567 43.49 -1.22 -13.04
N GLU A 568 43.80 0.08 -13.04
CA GLU A 568 43.94 0.88 -11.82
C GLU A 568 42.56 1.24 -11.23
N ARG A 569 42.38 1.08 -9.91
CA ARG A 569 41.11 1.36 -9.23
C ARG A 569 40.92 2.87 -9.05
N ILE A 570 39.90 3.42 -9.72
CA ILE A 570 39.59 4.85 -9.78
C ILE A 570 38.30 5.24 -9.03
N GLY A 571 37.52 4.28 -8.55
CA GLY A 571 36.32 4.56 -7.76
C GLY A 571 35.43 3.34 -7.50
N GLU A 572 34.26 3.58 -6.93
CA GLU A 572 33.21 2.59 -6.70
C GLU A 572 31.83 3.20 -6.95
N THR A 573 30.87 2.43 -7.45
CA THR A 573 29.52 2.91 -7.73
C THR A 573 28.65 3.01 -6.47
N GLY A 574 28.04 4.18 -6.25
CA GLY A 574 27.12 4.38 -5.13
C GLY A 574 25.73 3.74 -5.33
N GLU A 575 24.79 4.06 -4.42
CA GLU A 575 23.40 3.57 -4.40
C GLU A 575 22.63 3.73 -5.74
N ASN A 576 22.98 4.76 -6.52
CA ASN A 576 22.39 5.06 -7.82
C ASN A 576 23.14 4.39 -8.99
N GLY A 577 24.13 3.53 -8.73
CA GLY A 577 24.94 2.86 -9.76
C GLY A 577 25.96 3.79 -10.42
N THR A 578 26.22 4.95 -9.80
CA THR A 578 27.07 6.01 -10.37
C THR A 578 28.37 6.18 -9.60
N ALA A 579 29.47 6.42 -10.30
CA ALA A 579 30.77 6.79 -9.73
C ALA A 579 31.29 8.06 -10.41
N GLY A 580 31.79 9.02 -9.61
CA GLY A 580 32.60 10.11 -10.13
C GLY A 580 34.03 9.62 -10.37
N VAL A 581 34.62 9.98 -11.51
CA VAL A 581 35.97 9.57 -11.92
C VAL A 581 36.78 10.80 -12.27
N SER A 582 37.95 10.94 -11.65
CA SER A 582 38.96 11.92 -12.06
C SER A 582 39.87 11.32 -13.13
N LEU A 583 40.19 12.10 -14.16
CA LEU A 583 41.20 11.79 -15.17
C LEU A 583 42.49 12.60 -14.93
N SER A 584 42.72 13.07 -13.70
CA SER A 584 43.98 13.69 -13.29
C SER A 584 45.13 12.69 -13.43
N GLY A 585 46.15 13.01 -14.22
CA GLY A 585 47.28 12.12 -14.52
C GLY A 585 47.05 11.13 -15.67
N VAL A 586 45.84 11.02 -16.21
CA VAL A 586 45.54 10.13 -17.34
C VAL A 586 45.97 10.77 -18.65
N ALA A 587 46.78 10.05 -19.44
CA ALA A 587 47.25 10.50 -20.74
C ALA A 587 46.10 10.64 -21.77
N PRO A 588 46.28 11.41 -22.86
CA PRO A 588 45.37 11.36 -23.99
C PRO A 588 45.52 10.04 -24.76
N GLY A 589 44.43 9.32 -24.99
CA GLY A 589 44.49 7.98 -25.59
C GLY A 589 43.16 7.24 -25.57
N THR A 590 43.19 5.95 -25.92
CA THR A 590 42.09 5.01 -25.67
C THR A 590 42.45 4.18 -24.44
N HIS A 591 41.65 4.31 -23.41
CA HIS A 591 41.79 3.62 -22.13
C HIS A 591 40.69 2.58 -21.96
N THR A 592 40.88 1.65 -21.05
CA THR A 592 39.98 0.52 -20.78
C THR A 592 39.21 0.80 -19.51
N LEU A 593 37.99 1.33 -19.63
CA LEU A 593 37.12 1.56 -18.47
C LEU A 593 36.35 0.26 -18.17
N ARG A 594 36.57 -0.32 -17.00
CA ARG A 594 35.90 -1.55 -16.54
C ARG A 594 35.18 -1.30 -15.23
N VAL A 595 33.98 -1.87 -15.10
CA VAL A 595 33.24 -1.93 -13.83
C VAL A 595 32.99 -3.39 -13.48
N ARG A 596 33.33 -3.78 -12.25
CA ARG A 596 33.21 -5.17 -11.76
C ARG A 596 32.71 -5.19 -10.31
N ARG A 597 31.79 -6.12 -10.02
CA ARG A 597 31.43 -6.56 -8.69
C ARG A 597 31.28 -8.08 -8.74
N ASP A 598 31.95 -8.79 -7.82
CA ASP A 598 31.95 -10.25 -7.80
C ASP A 598 32.37 -10.78 -9.21
N ASP A 599 31.70 -11.78 -9.75
CA ASP A 599 31.96 -12.28 -11.12
C ASP A 599 31.31 -11.42 -12.21
N LEU A 600 30.46 -10.46 -11.84
CA LEU A 600 29.73 -9.62 -12.78
C LEU A 600 30.53 -8.37 -13.15
N GLY A 601 30.49 -8.00 -14.42
CA GLY A 601 31.11 -6.77 -14.87
C GLY A 601 31.07 -6.59 -16.38
N THR A 602 31.51 -5.43 -16.82
CA THR A 602 31.62 -5.09 -18.23
C THR A 602 32.78 -4.11 -18.44
N THR A 603 33.23 -4.00 -19.69
CA THR A 603 34.36 -3.18 -20.10
C THR A 603 33.99 -2.39 -21.34
N THR A 604 34.35 -1.11 -21.38
CA THR A 604 34.09 -0.19 -22.49
C THR A 604 35.34 0.65 -22.78
N PRO A 605 35.72 0.84 -24.06
CA PRO A 605 36.82 1.74 -24.41
C PRO A 605 36.44 3.20 -24.12
N LEU A 606 37.30 3.89 -23.37
CA LEU A 606 37.19 5.30 -23.01
C LEU A 606 38.24 6.11 -23.78
N ARG A 607 37.81 6.89 -24.78
CA ARG A 607 38.73 7.78 -25.52
C ARG A 607 38.91 9.11 -24.81
N VAL A 608 40.00 9.24 -24.06
CA VAL A 608 40.42 10.45 -23.34
C VAL A 608 41.12 11.40 -24.31
N ARG A 609 40.67 12.66 -24.35
CA ARG A 609 41.20 13.68 -25.27
C ARG A 609 42.27 14.55 -24.61
N ALA A 610 43.19 15.08 -25.42
CA ALA A 610 44.18 16.05 -24.96
C ALA A 610 43.50 17.34 -24.48
N PRO A 611 44.04 18.03 -23.46
CA PRO A 611 43.42 19.25 -22.93
C PRO A 611 43.33 20.37 -23.98
N ASN A 612 44.33 20.45 -24.87
CA ASN A 612 44.48 21.48 -25.90
C ASN A 612 44.88 20.89 -27.27
N GLY A 613 44.22 19.80 -27.70
CA GLY A 613 44.49 19.17 -29.00
C GLY A 613 43.52 19.60 -30.10
N SER A 614 43.89 20.59 -30.91
CA SER A 614 43.24 20.86 -32.21
C SER A 614 43.66 19.81 -33.23
N ASP A 615 42.70 19.10 -33.83
CA ASP A 615 42.94 18.19 -34.95
C ASP A 615 43.29 19.00 -36.22
N PRO A 616 44.48 18.82 -36.83
CA PRO A 616 44.90 19.59 -37.99
C PRO A 616 44.24 19.15 -39.31
N THR A 617 43.33 18.16 -39.29
CA THR A 617 42.62 17.68 -40.50
C THR A 617 41.21 18.25 -40.69
N ASP A 618 40.59 18.83 -39.65
CA ASP A 618 39.30 19.53 -39.80
C ASP A 618 39.56 20.96 -40.33
N ARG A 619 39.81 21.07 -41.65
CA ARG A 619 39.51 22.32 -42.39
C ARG A 619 38.01 22.54 -42.31
N THR A 620 37.54 23.02 -41.16
CA THR A 620 36.14 23.26 -40.91
C THR A 620 35.62 24.32 -41.88
N GLU A 621 34.82 23.87 -42.85
CA GLU A 621 33.57 24.58 -43.10
C GLU A 621 32.90 24.81 -41.73
N PRO A 622 32.44 26.03 -41.41
CA PRO A 622 31.98 26.36 -40.07
C PRO A 622 30.70 25.55 -39.75
N LYS A 623 30.89 24.45 -39.01
CA LYS A 623 29.82 23.52 -38.62
C LYS A 623 28.63 24.30 -38.03
N PRO A 624 27.40 24.05 -38.53
CA PRO A 624 26.27 24.92 -38.27
C PRO A 624 25.91 24.95 -36.78
N ILE A 625 25.39 26.10 -36.34
CA ILE A 625 24.74 26.21 -35.04
C ILE A 625 23.49 25.33 -35.04
N THR A 626 23.16 24.75 -33.89
CA THR A 626 21.91 24.01 -33.67
C THR A 626 21.02 24.81 -32.73
N VAL A 627 19.72 24.85 -33.01
CA VAL A 627 18.74 25.62 -32.21
C VAL A 627 17.65 24.67 -31.73
N ALA A 628 17.56 24.51 -30.42
CA ALA A 628 16.44 23.85 -29.75
C ALA A 628 15.45 24.90 -29.21
N VAL A 629 14.19 24.50 -29.03
CA VAL A 629 13.14 25.36 -28.48
C VAL A 629 12.34 24.56 -27.46
N ASP A 630 12.52 24.90 -26.20
CA ASP A 630 11.90 24.21 -25.07
C ASP A 630 10.75 25.05 -24.49
N ALA A 631 9.54 24.51 -24.56
CA ALA A 631 8.37 25.12 -23.95
C ALA A 631 8.08 24.52 -22.57
N PRO A 632 7.42 25.27 -21.65
CA PRO A 632 6.95 24.73 -20.38
C PRO A 632 6.15 23.43 -20.57
N LEU A 633 6.43 22.43 -19.73
CA LEU A 633 5.83 21.09 -19.80
C LEU A 633 6.05 20.35 -21.14
N GLY A 634 7.00 20.79 -21.98
CA GLY A 634 7.26 20.23 -23.31
C GLY A 634 6.16 20.51 -24.36
N LEU A 635 5.21 21.39 -24.04
CA LEU A 635 4.04 21.67 -24.88
C LEU A 635 4.08 23.13 -25.37
N PRO A 636 4.60 23.40 -26.58
CA PRO A 636 4.61 24.75 -27.12
C PRO A 636 3.18 25.19 -27.49
N LEU A 637 2.82 26.39 -27.04
CA LEU A 637 1.48 26.99 -27.16
C LEU A 637 1.55 28.33 -27.90
N PRO A 638 0.49 28.71 -28.64
CA PRO A 638 0.41 30.01 -29.31
C PRO A 638 0.35 31.13 -28.27
N GLY A 639 1.19 32.16 -28.42
CA GLY A 639 1.35 33.22 -27.41
C GLY A 639 2.10 32.79 -26.13
N GLY A 640 2.55 31.54 -26.04
CA GLY A 640 3.22 30.99 -24.85
C GLY A 640 4.71 31.34 -24.78
N PRO A 641 5.31 31.38 -23.57
CA PRO A 641 6.74 31.51 -23.42
C PRO A 641 7.46 30.22 -23.85
N ALA A 642 8.64 30.36 -24.44
CA ALA A 642 9.56 29.27 -24.78
C ALA A 642 11.01 29.72 -24.55
N THR A 643 11.91 28.76 -24.32
CA THR A 643 13.35 29.00 -24.21
C THR A 643 14.02 28.53 -25.48
N VAL A 644 14.74 29.41 -26.16
CA VAL A 644 15.56 29.09 -27.32
C VAL A 644 16.97 28.80 -26.84
N THR A 645 17.48 27.61 -27.15
CA THR A 645 18.82 27.18 -26.77
C THR A 645 19.67 27.02 -28.03
N ALA A 646 20.64 27.93 -28.22
CA ALA A 646 21.61 27.89 -29.31
C ALA A 646 22.87 27.16 -28.86
N THR A 647 23.23 26.07 -29.55
CA THR A 647 24.44 25.30 -29.27
C THR A 647 25.28 25.08 -30.53
N ARG A 648 26.57 24.82 -30.35
CA ARG A 648 27.50 24.38 -31.39
C ARG A 648 28.21 23.14 -30.86
N ASN A 649 28.01 21.99 -31.51
CA ASN A 649 28.47 20.69 -31.03
C ASN A 649 28.05 20.39 -29.56
N GLY A 650 26.86 20.85 -29.15
CA GLY A 650 26.36 20.71 -27.78
C GLY A 650 27.00 21.63 -26.72
N SER A 651 27.93 22.51 -27.10
CA SER A 651 28.39 23.61 -26.23
C SER A 651 27.52 24.85 -26.46
N PRO A 652 27.19 25.67 -25.43
CA PRO A 652 26.35 26.85 -25.61
C PRO A 652 26.97 27.94 -26.50
N VAL A 653 26.14 28.68 -27.23
CA VAL A 653 26.57 29.85 -28.03
C VAL A 653 25.96 31.11 -27.45
N ALA A 654 26.76 31.87 -26.71
CA ALA A 654 26.39 33.20 -26.20
C ALA A 654 26.37 34.25 -27.32
N ALA A 655 25.63 35.35 -27.08
CA ALA A 655 25.47 36.47 -28.00
C ALA A 655 24.96 36.10 -29.41
N ALA A 656 24.28 34.96 -29.57
CA ALA A 656 23.60 34.60 -30.81
C ALA A 656 22.30 35.41 -30.93
N THR A 657 22.17 36.20 -31.99
CA THR A 657 20.97 36.99 -32.27
C THR A 657 19.84 36.05 -32.69
N VAL A 658 18.79 35.97 -31.89
CA VAL A 658 17.59 35.15 -32.16
C VAL A 658 16.48 36.02 -32.74
N ARG A 659 15.77 35.48 -33.73
CA ARG A 659 14.55 36.05 -34.30
C ARG A 659 13.46 35.00 -34.39
N VAL A 660 12.25 35.38 -34.02
CA VAL A 660 11.03 34.55 -34.12
C VAL A 660 10.18 35.13 -35.26
N ASP A 661 9.99 34.35 -36.31
CA ASP A 661 9.36 34.74 -37.59
C ASP A 661 9.85 36.10 -38.13
N GLY A 662 11.17 36.33 -38.01
CA GLY A 662 11.85 37.54 -38.46
C GLY A 662 11.88 38.69 -37.45
N ALA A 663 10.98 38.72 -36.46
CA ALA A 663 10.98 39.72 -35.41
C ALA A 663 12.18 39.56 -34.45
N ALA A 664 12.75 40.67 -33.97
CA ALA A 664 13.91 40.66 -33.08
C ALA A 664 13.57 40.06 -31.69
N GLY A 665 14.07 38.86 -31.39
CA GLY A 665 13.84 38.18 -30.11
C GLY A 665 14.86 38.56 -29.03
N GLY A 666 16.09 38.91 -29.42
CA GLY A 666 17.17 39.27 -28.50
C GLY A 666 18.48 38.55 -28.82
N GLN A 667 19.40 38.50 -27.85
CA GLN A 667 20.63 37.71 -27.91
C GLN A 667 20.69 36.69 -26.78
N THR A 668 21.26 35.52 -27.05
CA THR A 668 21.45 34.47 -26.05
C THR A 668 22.43 34.88 -24.95
N ASP A 669 22.16 34.43 -23.74
CA ASP A 669 23.00 34.64 -22.56
C ASP A 669 24.28 33.78 -22.57
N ALA A 670 25.08 33.85 -21.50
CA ALA A 670 26.29 33.04 -21.35
C ALA A 670 26.02 31.52 -21.40
N ASN A 671 24.80 31.08 -21.09
CA ASN A 671 24.35 29.69 -21.16
C ASN A 671 23.78 29.32 -22.54
N GLY A 672 23.91 30.20 -23.54
CA GLY A 672 23.38 30.00 -24.90
C GLY A 672 21.86 29.99 -24.97
N THR A 673 21.17 30.52 -23.96
CA THR A 673 19.71 30.51 -23.84
C THR A 673 19.09 31.89 -24.00
N LEU A 674 17.85 31.94 -24.49
CA LEU A 674 17.04 33.15 -24.53
C LEU A 674 15.55 32.81 -24.36
N GLY A 675 14.88 33.47 -23.43
CA GLY A 675 13.42 33.42 -23.34
C GLY A 675 12.78 34.23 -24.47
N VAL A 676 11.85 33.63 -25.20
CA VAL A 676 11.05 34.26 -26.26
C VAL A 676 9.56 33.95 -26.05
N THR A 677 8.69 34.76 -26.63
CA THR A 677 7.26 34.45 -26.73
C THR A 677 6.97 33.90 -28.13
N LEU A 678 6.29 32.76 -28.21
CA LEU A 678 5.85 32.18 -29.48
C LEU A 678 4.66 32.99 -30.04
N PRO A 679 4.58 33.25 -31.35
CA PRO A 679 3.46 33.93 -31.98
C PRO A 679 2.15 33.16 -31.82
N VAL A 680 1.03 33.88 -31.98
CA VAL A 680 -0.32 33.29 -32.06
C VAL A 680 -0.56 32.84 -33.50
N ALA A 681 0.01 31.69 -33.85
CA ALA A 681 -0.02 31.09 -35.19
C ALA A 681 0.01 29.55 -35.09
N GLY A 682 -0.26 28.83 -36.19
CA GLY A 682 -0.21 27.36 -36.22
C GLY A 682 1.21 26.77 -36.07
N SER A 683 2.22 27.56 -36.43
CA SER A 683 3.64 27.27 -36.25
C SER A 683 4.44 28.57 -36.08
N ALA A 684 5.63 28.47 -35.49
CA ALA A 684 6.57 29.57 -35.35
C ALA A 684 7.96 29.16 -35.87
N THR A 685 8.64 30.04 -36.58
CA THR A 685 10.01 29.77 -37.07
C THR A 685 11.04 30.55 -36.29
N ILE A 686 11.92 29.84 -35.59
CA ILE A 686 13.00 30.44 -34.81
C ILE A 686 14.29 30.35 -35.60
N THR A 687 14.95 31.50 -35.75
CA THR A 687 16.27 31.63 -36.38
C THR A 687 17.26 32.16 -35.35
N ALA A 688 18.43 31.55 -35.23
CA ALA A 688 19.54 32.08 -34.45
C ALA A 688 20.75 32.31 -35.35
N ARG A 689 21.38 33.48 -35.23
CA ARG A 689 22.61 33.85 -35.94
C ARG A 689 23.71 34.06 -34.91
N GLY A 690 24.72 33.21 -34.91
CA GLY A 690 25.86 33.34 -34.00
C GLY A 690 26.78 34.51 -34.39
N PRO A 691 27.66 34.96 -33.48
CA PRO A 691 28.60 36.05 -33.73
C PRO A 691 29.48 35.86 -34.97
N SER A 692 29.84 34.61 -35.29
CA SER A 692 30.62 34.24 -36.48
C SER A 692 29.79 34.14 -37.78
N GLY A 693 28.64 34.80 -37.86
CA GLY A 693 27.78 34.88 -39.06
C GLY A 693 26.92 33.65 -39.37
N THR A 694 27.24 32.47 -38.83
CA THR A 694 26.50 31.21 -39.05
C THR A 694 25.05 31.30 -38.56
N THR A 695 24.09 30.96 -39.42
CA THR A 695 22.65 30.94 -39.11
C THR A 695 22.11 29.52 -38.98
N ALA A 696 21.15 29.35 -38.09
CA ALA A 696 20.40 28.11 -37.86
C ALA A 696 18.90 28.42 -37.77
N ARG A 697 18.06 27.53 -38.30
CA ARG A 697 16.60 27.71 -38.36
C ARG A 697 15.89 26.44 -37.88
N THR A 698 14.89 26.59 -37.02
CA THR A 698 14.02 25.51 -36.55
C THR A 698 12.56 25.97 -36.55
N ALA A 699 11.62 25.04 -36.72
CA ALA A 699 10.20 25.33 -36.82
C ALA A 699 9.42 24.60 -35.73
N VAL A 700 8.80 25.37 -34.83
CA VAL A 700 7.90 24.86 -33.80
C VAL A 700 6.52 24.72 -34.42
N ARG A 701 6.06 23.50 -34.66
CA ARG A 701 4.78 23.21 -35.35
C ARG A 701 3.70 22.74 -34.37
N GLY A 702 2.44 22.95 -34.77
CA GLY A 702 1.29 22.36 -34.06
C GLY A 702 0.88 23.13 -32.81
N LEU A 703 1.17 24.42 -32.73
CA LEU A 703 0.85 25.27 -31.57
C LEU A 703 -0.66 25.22 -31.26
N TYR A 704 -1.52 25.46 -32.25
CA TYR A 704 -2.97 25.32 -32.10
C TYR A 704 -3.42 23.89 -31.79
N ARG A 705 -2.76 22.86 -32.36
CA ARG A 705 -3.07 21.45 -32.04
C ARG A 705 -2.81 21.16 -30.56
N ASN A 706 -1.71 21.65 -30.01
CA ASN A 706 -1.37 21.49 -28.60
C ASN A 706 -2.34 22.24 -27.70
N ALA A 707 -2.77 23.44 -28.09
CA ALA A 707 -3.81 24.20 -27.39
C ALA A 707 -5.16 23.46 -27.37
N VAL A 708 -5.57 22.85 -28.49
CA VAL A 708 -6.79 22.02 -28.58
C VAL A 708 -6.68 20.76 -27.70
N LEU A 709 -5.52 20.09 -27.68
CA LEU A 709 -5.29 18.93 -26.81
C LEU A 709 -5.37 19.29 -25.32
N LEU A 710 -4.78 20.42 -24.91
CA LEU A 710 -4.87 20.94 -23.54
C LEU A 710 -6.29 21.36 -23.16
N GLY A 711 -7.01 22.03 -24.06
CA GLY A 711 -8.43 22.37 -23.87
C GLY A 711 -9.32 21.12 -23.75
N GLY A 712 -9.09 20.12 -24.59
CA GLY A 712 -9.78 18.83 -24.54
C GLY A 712 -9.50 18.05 -23.25
N ALA A 713 -8.24 18.04 -22.79
CA ALA A 713 -7.85 17.43 -21.51
C ALA A 713 -8.50 18.15 -20.32
N ALA A 714 -8.51 19.48 -20.31
CA ALA A 714 -9.19 20.27 -19.27
C ALA A 714 -10.70 20.01 -19.26
N LEU A 715 -11.34 19.94 -20.44
CA LEU A 715 -12.75 19.59 -20.58
C LEU A 715 -13.03 18.16 -20.08
N ALA A 716 -12.18 17.18 -20.42
CA ALA A 716 -12.30 15.81 -19.93
C ALA A 716 -12.16 15.72 -18.41
N VAL A 717 -11.26 16.50 -17.80
CA VAL A 717 -11.13 16.60 -16.33
C VAL A 717 -12.38 17.23 -15.70
N LEU A 718 -12.95 18.29 -16.30
CA LEU A 718 -14.19 18.90 -15.83
C LEU A 718 -15.40 17.95 -15.96
N VAL A 719 -15.49 17.19 -17.05
CA VAL A 719 -16.53 16.15 -17.26
C VAL A 719 -16.35 15.01 -16.25
N ALA A 720 -15.12 14.52 -16.04
CA ALA A 720 -14.83 13.48 -15.06
C ALA A 720 -15.12 13.96 -13.61
N LEU A 721 -14.82 15.22 -13.29
CA LEU A 721 -15.13 15.84 -12.01
C LEU A 721 -16.65 15.97 -11.82
N GLY A 722 -17.38 16.49 -12.82
CA GLY A 722 -18.84 16.58 -12.81
C GLY A 722 -19.52 15.21 -12.68
N TRP A 723 -19.01 14.19 -13.37
CA TRP A 723 -19.46 12.80 -13.28
C TRP A 723 -19.19 12.20 -11.89
N ARG A 724 -18.01 12.48 -11.30
CA ARG A 724 -17.63 12.02 -9.96
C ARG A 724 -18.43 12.73 -8.85
N LEU A 725 -18.80 14.00 -9.05
CA LEU A 725 -19.70 14.75 -8.17
C LEU A 725 -21.14 14.22 -8.27
N ARG A 726 -21.64 13.95 -9.49
CA ARG A 726 -22.94 13.28 -9.71
C ARG A 726 -23.01 11.89 -9.08
N ARG A 727 -21.97 11.06 -9.24
CA ARG A 727 -21.87 9.74 -8.59
C ARG A 727 -21.86 9.79 -7.04
N ARG A 728 -21.62 10.97 -6.44
CA ARG A 728 -21.68 11.18 -4.99
C ARG A 728 -22.98 11.86 -4.53
N GLY A 729 -23.99 11.97 -5.38
CA GLY A 729 -25.30 12.53 -5.03
C GLY A 729 -25.33 14.03 -4.76
N ILE A 730 -24.24 14.76 -5.07
CA ILE A 730 -24.14 16.19 -4.79
C ILE A 730 -24.97 16.96 -5.83
N THR A 731 -26.13 17.45 -5.42
CA THR A 731 -26.99 18.31 -6.24
C THR A 731 -26.56 19.78 -6.17
N ALA A 732 -26.86 20.54 -7.22
CA ALA A 732 -26.38 21.91 -7.41
C ALA A 732 -26.84 22.95 -6.36
N ARG A 733 -27.70 22.57 -5.41
CA ARG A 733 -28.14 23.43 -4.29
C ARG A 733 -27.33 23.23 -3.00
N GLY A 734 -26.48 22.19 -2.91
CA GLY A 734 -25.64 21.92 -1.73
C GLY A 734 -24.22 22.49 -1.80
N SER A 735 -23.78 22.97 -2.96
CA SER A 735 -22.36 23.27 -3.26
C SER A 735 -21.78 24.47 -2.50
N ALA A 736 -22.60 25.45 -2.10
CA ALA A 736 -22.12 26.69 -1.50
C ALA A 736 -21.44 26.52 -0.12
N ARG A 737 -21.94 25.60 0.73
CA ARG A 737 -21.35 25.35 2.07
C ARG A 737 -20.15 24.40 2.05
N TRP A 738 -20.08 23.48 1.08
CA TRP A 738 -19.00 22.50 1.00
C TRP A 738 -17.69 23.10 0.47
N LEU A 739 -17.77 24.07 -0.45
CA LEU A 739 -16.61 24.78 -0.99
C LEU A 739 -15.82 25.54 0.08
N GLY A 740 -16.49 26.21 1.03
CA GLY A 740 -15.81 26.94 2.11
C GLY A 740 -14.99 26.04 3.06
N ALA A 741 -15.51 24.86 3.41
CA ALA A 741 -14.85 23.93 4.32
C ALA A 741 -13.72 23.10 3.68
N THR A 742 -13.76 22.91 2.35
CA THR A 742 -12.68 22.22 1.61
C THR A 742 -11.55 23.16 1.20
N LEU A 743 -11.82 24.45 0.94
CA LEU A 743 -10.76 25.41 0.65
C LEU A 743 -9.87 25.70 1.86
N SER A 744 -10.42 25.75 3.08
CA SER A 744 -9.64 26.00 4.31
C SER A 744 -8.73 24.82 4.72
N THR A 745 -9.16 23.58 4.45
CA THR A 745 -8.36 22.38 4.72
C THR A 745 -7.28 22.14 3.66
N LEU A 746 -7.53 22.56 2.41
CA LEU A 746 -6.51 22.59 1.36
C LEU A 746 -5.51 23.74 1.55
N SER A 747 -5.94 24.94 1.96
CA SER A 747 -5.03 26.06 2.21
C SER A 747 -4.11 25.79 3.41
N ALA A 748 -4.61 25.22 4.51
CA ALA A 748 -3.78 24.82 5.64
C ALA A 748 -2.70 23.78 5.26
N ARG A 749 -3.05 22.79 4.43
CA ARG A 749 -2.08 21.80 3.93
C ARG A 749 -1.11 22.37 2.90
N ALA A 750 -1.57 23.28 2.03
CA ALA A 750 -0.69 24.00 1.11
C ALA A 750 0.30 24.90 1.86
N VAL A 751 -0.14 25.62 2.89
CA VAL A 751 0.74 26.45 3.74
C VAL A 751 1.77 25.60 4.48
N ALA A 752 1.40 24.44 5.04
CA ALA A 752 2.35 23.54 5.70
C ALA A 752 3.42 22.97 4.73
N VAL A 753 3.06 22.71 3.47
CA VAL A 753 4.01 22.32 2.42
C VAL A 753 4.87 23.51 1.98
N CYS A 754 4.25 24.68 1.76
CA CYS A 754 4.94 25.90 1.37
C CYS A 754 5.97 26.36 2.42
N LEU A 755 5.68 26.23 3.72
CA LEU A 755 6.62 26.57 4.80
C LEU A 755 7.82 25.61 4.82
N ARG A 756 7.61 24.30 4.68
CA ARG A 756 8.72 23.32 4.57
C ARG A 756 9.54 23.48 3.29
N THR A 757 8.98 24.01 2.21
CA THR A 757 9.75 24.37 1.01
C THR A 757 10.37 25.76 1.07
N ALA A 758 9.84 26.67 1.89
CA ALA A 758 10.37 28.02 2.06
C ALA A 758 11.72 28.03 2.82
N GLU A 759 11.90 27.12 3.78
CA GLU A 759 13.20 26.89 4.45
C GLU A 759 14.29 26.43 3.47
N LEU A 760 13.92 25.77 2.37
CA LEU A 760 14.84 25.34 1.30
C LEU A 760 14.97 26.35 0.14
N LEU A 761 14.21 27.44 0.13
CA LEU A 761 14.18 28.45 -0.95
C LEU A 761 14.46 29.89 -0.47
N ALA A 762 14.87 30.06 0.79
CA ALA A 762 15.17 31.37 1.39
C ALA A 762 16.23 32.17 0.61
N ASP A 763 17.20 31.51 -0.04
CA ASP A 763 18.24 32.16 -0.84
C ASP A 763 17.76 32.71 -2.21
N ALA A 764 16.62 32.24 -2.74
CA ALA A 764 16.10 32.65 -4.05
C ALA A 764 15.21 33.92 -4.01
N GLY A 765 14.87 34.43 -2.81
CA GLY A 765 13.82 35.43 -2.58
C GLY A 765 14.07 36.87 -3.09
N ARG A 766 15.16 37.14 -3.80
CA ARG A 766 15.52 38.48 -4.33
C ARG A 766 15.24 38.68 -5.82
N VAL A 767 15.18 37.62 -6.63
CA VAL A 767 14.93 37.73 -8.08
C VAL A 767 13.42 37.82 -8.39
N LEU A 768 12.59 37.04 -7.69
CA LEU A 768 11.14 36.93 -7.97
C LEU A 768 10.38 38.27 -7.84
N ARG A 769 10.82 39.15 -6.92
CA ARG A 769 10.21 40.48 -6.70
C ARG A 769 10.45 41.48 -7.84
N ARG A 770 11.38 41.21 -8.78
CA ARG A 770 11.49 41.98 -10.03
C ARG A 770 10.52 41.46 -11.10
N GLY A 771 10.29 40.15 -11.18
CA GLY A 771 9.38 39.54 -12.15
C GLY A 771 7.90 39.88 -11.91
N LEU A 772 7.42 39.88 -10.66
CA LEU A 772 6.00 40.18 -10.38
C LEU A 772 5.59 41.63 -10.74
N ARG A 773 6.52 42.59 -10.71
CA ARG A 773 6.23 43.99 -11.12
C ARG A 773 6.02 44.13 -12.63
N TRP A 774 6.56 43.22 -13.43
CA TRP A 774 6.39 43.22 -14.90
C TRP A 774 5.02 42.65 -15.31
N LEU A 775 4.57 41.57 -14.66
CA LEU A 775 3.25 40.97 -14.91
C LEU A 775 2.07 41.89 -14.53
N ALA A 776 2.24 42.78 -13.55
CA ALA A 776 1.22 43.76 -13.18
C ALA A 776 0.92 44.80 -14.29
N GLY A 777 1.79 44.97 -15.30
CA GLY A 777 1.62 45.93 -16.39
C GLY A 777 0.90 45.39 -17.64
N VAL A 778 0.47 44.12 -17.64
CA VAL A 778 -0.13 43.47 -18.82
C VAL A 778 -1.61 43.86 -19.08
N PRO A 779 -2.50 44.02 -18.07
CA PRO A 779 -3.92 44.33 -18.32
C PRO A 779 -4.16 45.63 -19.11
N ALA A 780 -3.32 46.64 -18.93
CA ALA A 780 -3.44 47.94 -19.59
C ALA A 780 -3.17 47.93 -21.10
N ARG A 781 -2.50 46.88 -21.64
CA ARG A 781 -2.15 46.80 -23.07
C ARG A 781 -3.14 45.97 -23.91
N VAL A 782 -3.92 45.10 -23.28
CA VAL A 782 -4.93 44.27 -23.98
C VAL A 782 -6.26 45.03 -24.13
N ALA A 783 -6.57 45.96 -23.23
CA ALA A 783 -7.81 46.75 -23.26
C ALA A 783 -7.91 47.74 -24.44
N ALA A 784 -6.80 48.06 -25.13
CA ALA A 784 -6.74 49.13 -26.12
C ALA A 784 -7.07 48.72 -27.58
N GLN A 785 -7.17 47.42 -27.89
CA GLN A 785 -7.32 46.94 -29.29
C GLN A 785 -8.39 45.85 -29.51
N GLY A 786 -9.12 45.42 -28.47
CA GLY A 786 -10.10 44.32 -28.58
C GLY A 786 -11.55 44.69 -28.89
N LEU A 787 -11.95 45.97 -28.79
CA LEU A 787 -13.36 46.36 -28.65
C LEU A 787 -14.09 46.73 -29.96
N ALA A 788 -13.57 46.34 -31.13
CA ALA A 788 -14.17 46.66 -32.44
C ALA A 788 -14.82 45.46 -33.17
N ALA A 789 -14.59 44.22 -32.73
CA ALA A 789 -14.98 43.01 -33.49
C ALA A 789 -16.28 42.32 -33.02
N VAL A 790 -16.88 42.75 -31.90
CA VAL A 790 -17.94 41.98 -31.20
C VAL A 790 -19.37 42.50 -31.45
N THR A 791 -19.53 43.68 -32.07
CA THR A 791 -20.85 44.32 -32.28
C THR A 791 -21.59 43.90 -33.57
N ALA A 792 -21.08 42.94 -34.34
CA ALA A 792 -21.57 42.63 -35.70
C ALA A 792 -22.32 41.28 -35.88
N LEU A 793 -22.64 40.54 -34.81
CA LEU A 793 -23.24 39.19 -34.90
C LEU A 793 -24.70 39.14 -34.40
N ASP A 794 -25.66 39.07 -35.35
CA ASP A 794 -27.10 38.89 -35.08
C ASP A 794 -27.45 37.46 -34.60
N PRO A 795 -27.94 37.28 -33.35
CA PRO A 795 -28.26 35.98 -32.79
C PRO A 795 -29.31 35.16 -33.57
N ARG A 796 -30.20 35.83 -34.33
CA ARG A 796 -31.35 35.19 -35.01
C ARG A 796 -30.97 34.45 -36.29
N ARG A 797 -29.72 34.59 -36.77
CA ARG A 797 -29.19 33.81 -37.91
C ARG A 797 -28.52 32.49 -37.47
N LEU A 798 -27.91 32.46 -36.27
CA LEU A 798 -27.27 31.27 -35.72
C LEU A 798 -28.27 30.18 -35.33
N LEU A 799 -29.34 30.54 -34.63
CA LEU A 799 -30.42 29.62 -34.24
C LEU A 799 -31.05 28.85 -35.43
N ARG A 800 -31.23 29.53 -36.58
CA ARG A 800 -31.78 28.91 -37.80
C ARG A 800 -30.81 27.96 -38.52
N ARG A 801 -29.50 28.12 -38.36
CA ARG A 801 -28.50 27.16 -38.88
C ARG A 801 -28.38 25.95 -37.97
N LEU A 802 -28.40 26.15 -36.64
CA LEU A 802 -28.35 25.07 -35.65
C LEU A 802 -29.56 24.11 -35.79
N TRP A 803 -30.76 24.65 -36.02
CA TRP A 803 -31.97 23.84 -36.17
C TRP A 803 -31.93 22.92 -37.41
N ARG A 804 -31.45 23.43 -38.56
CA ARG A 804 -31.31 22.62 -39.79
C ARG A 804 -30.31 21.48 -39.65
N TRP A 805 -29.24 21.69 -38.89
CA TRP A 805 -28.24 20.67 -38.60
C TRP A 805 -28.81 19.55 -37.70
N LEU A 806 -29.57 19.91 -36.67
CA LEU A 806 -30.30 18.95 -35.82
C LEU A 806 -31.35 18.13 -36.60
N ALA A 807 -32.06 18.75 -37.54
CA ALA A 807 -33.02 18.04 -38.40
C ALA A 807 -32.34 16.97 -39.30
N GLY A 808 -31.14 17.24 -39.81
CA GLY A 808 -30.39 16.28 -40.63
C GLY A 808 -29.85 15.06 -39.87
N LEU A 809 -29.63 15.19 -38.56
CA LEU A 809 -29.11 14.12 -37.70
C LEU A 809 -30.19 13.12 -37.25
N LEU A 810 -31.47 13.53 -37.25
CA LEU A 810 -32.61 12.65 -36.93
C LEU A 810 -33.16 11.91 -38.17
N ALA A 811 -32.73 12.27 -39.38
CA ALA A 811 -33.16 11.66 -40.64
C ALA A 811 -32.29 10.49 -41.13
N ARG A 812 -31.28 10.04 -40.35
CA ARG A 812 -30.36 8.94 -40.72
C ARG A 812 -30.37 7.76 -39.73
N ARG A 813 -31.55 7.40 -39.21
CA ARG A 813 -31.70 6.23 -38.33
C ARG A 813 -33.07 5.53 -38.38
N ARG A 814 -33.77 5.60 -39.53
CA ARG A 814 -35.04 4.89 -39.80
C ARG A 814 -35.26 4.67 -41.31
N SER A 815 -34.57 3.67 -41.87
CA SER A 815 -34.88 3.01 -43.15
C SER A 815 -33.84 1.91 -43.36
N ASP A 816 -34.20 0.69 -42.95
CA ASP A 816 -33.80 -0.60 -43.56
C ASP A 816 -34.22 -1.73 -42.61
N ALA A 817 -35.51 -2.04 -42.68
CA ALA A 817 -36.11 -3.27 -42.16
C ALA A 817 -37.39 -3.52 -42.97
N SER A 818 -37.43 -4.63 -43.71
CA SER A 818 -38.53 -5.12 -44.57
C SER A 818 -38.92 -4.19 -45.76
N ASP A 819 -39.38 -4.69 -46.91
CA ASP A 819 -39.95 -6.01 -47.19
C ASP A 819 -39.85 -6.45 -48.67
N GLY A 820 -40.05 -7.75 -48.93
CA GLY A 820 -40.38 -8.36 -50.22
C GLY A 820 -39.23 -8.51 -51.25
N GLY A 821 -39.15 -9.59 -52.03
CA GLY A 821 -39.97 -10.80 -52.11
C GLY A 821 -39.81 -11.45 -53.50
N GLY A 822 -39.57 -12.77 -53.57
CA GLY A 822 -39.39 -13.47 -54.85
C GLY A 822 -39.24 -14.99 -54.66
N GLU A 823 -40.15 -15.76 -55.24
CA GLU A 823 -40.25 -17.22 -55.08
C GLU A 823 -39.10 -18.01 -55.72
N SER A 824 -38.73 -19.15 -55.11
CA SER A 824 -38.88 -20.49 -55.71
C SER A 824 -38.20 -21.59 -54.87
N ALA A 825 -38.94 -22.68 -54.59
CA ALA A 825 -38.39 -24.01 -54.26
C ALA A 825 -38.21 -24.82 -55.58
N PRO A 826 -37.53 -26.01 -55.67
CA PRO A 826 -37.33 -26.98 -54.58
C PRO A 826 -36.04 -27.85 -54.59
N ALA A 827 -35.91 -28.69 -53.53
CA ALA A 827 -35.35 -30.05 -53.49
C ALA A 827 -33.86 -30.37 -53.81
N GLY A 828 -33.30 -31.36 -53.07
CA GLY A 828 -32.05 -32.09 -53.40
C GLY A 828 -30.93 -31.98 -52.37
N ARG A 829 -30.95 -32.76 -51.27
CA ARG A 829 -30.20 -34.03 -51.07
C ARG A 829 -28.66 -33.97 -51.07
N VAL A 830 -28.12 -34.26 -49.87
CA VAL A 830 -26.97 -35.15 -49.55
C VAL A 830 -25.54 -34.72 -49.93
N GLY A 831 -24.69 -34.62 -48.89
CA GLY A 831 -23.33 -35.17 -48.93
C GLY A 831 -22.22 -34.21 -48.50
N GLY A 832 -21.57 -34.48 -47.36
CA GLY A 832 -20.30 -33.84 -47.00
C GLY A 832 -20.07 -33.61 -45.49
N SER A 833 -19.45 -34.59 -44.81
CA SER A 833 -18.55 -34.28 -43.68
C SER A 833 -17.37 -33.46 -44.24
N GLU A 834 -16.64 -32.62 -43.50
CA GLU A 834 -16.38 -32.68 -42.06
C GLU A 834 -15.89 -31.31 -41.52
N ALA A 835 -16.19 -31.06 -40.25
CA ALA A 835 -15.51 -30.16 -39.30
C ALA A 835 -14.79 -28.88 -39.82
N ASP A 836 -15.38 -27.73 -39.50
CA ASP A 836 -14.60 -26.55 -39.07
C ASP A 836 -15.15 -26.03 -37.73
N CYS A 837 -14.27 -25.81 -36.75
CA CYS A 837 -14.66 -25.74 -35.34
C CYS A 837 -15.11 -24.34 -34.89
N ALA A 838 -16.41 -24.07 -34.98
CA ALA A 838 -17.03 -22.99 -34.19
C ALA A 838 -17.13 -23.41 -32.71
N SER A 839 -16.19 -22.96 -31.87
CA SER A 839 -16.25 -23.20 -30.42
C SER A 839 -17.40 -22.39 -29.79
N GLY A 840 -18.57 -23.01 -29.67
CA GLY A 840 -19.71 -22.44 -28.93
C GLY A 840 -19.36 -22.28 -27.45
N ALA A 841 -19.08 -21.05 -27.02
CA ALA A 841 -18.94 -20.74 -25.61
C ALA A 841 -20.30 -20.95 -24.92
N SER A 842 -20.42 -22.02 -24.13
CA SER A 842 -21.57 -22.21 -23.24
C SER A 842 -21.68 -21.01 -22.29
N PRO A 843 -22.88 -20.44 -22.08
CA PRO A 843 -23.03 -19.28 -21.20
C PRO A 843 -22.52 -19.56 -19.80
N THR A 844 -21.81 -18.58 -19.23
CA THR A 844 -21.24 -18.68 -17.89
C THR A 844 -22.31 -18.48 -16.82
N LEU A 845 -22.06 -19.03 -15.62
CA LEU A 845 -22.95 -18.83 -14.45
C LEU A 845 -23.18 -17.35 -14.09
N ARG A 846 -22.20 -16.48 -14.35
CA ARG A 846 -22.33 -15.02 -14.18
C ARG A 846 -23.19 -14.35 -15.26
N GLU A 847 -23.48 -15.02 -16.37
CA GLU A 847 -24.41 -14.55 -17.41
C GLU A 847 -25.83 -14.99 -17.07
N PHE A 848 -26.02 -16.27 -16.71
CA PHE A 848 -27.28 -16.78 -16.16
C PHE A 848 -27.78 -15.97 -14.96
N TRP A 849 -26.89 -15.59 -14.03
CA TRP A 849 -27.27 -14.72 -12.91
C TRP A 849 -27.65 -13.30 -13.33
N ARG A 850 -26.90 -12.69 -14.27
CA ARG A 850 -27.24 -11.34 -14.79
C ARG A 850 -28.59 -11.34 -15.49
N GLU A 851 -28.91 -12.41 -16.22
CA GLU A 851 -30.20 -12.58 -16.88
C GLU A 851 -31.34 -12.74 -15.86
N PHE A 852 -31.16 -13.56 -14.82
CA PHE A 852 -32.14 -13.69 -13.75
C PHE A 852 -32.39 -12.36 -12.99
N VAL A 853 -31.34 -11.59 -12.67
CA VAL A 853 -31.51 -10.27 -12.07
C VAL A 853 -32.28 -9.31 -12.99
N ALA A 854 -32.09 -9.40 -14.31
CA ALA A 854 -32.86 -8.63 -15.29
C ALA A 854 -34.33 -9.09 -15.38
N LEU A 855 -34.58 -10.40 -15.28
CA LEU A 855 -35.93 -11.00 -15.28
C LEU A 855 -36.73 -10.60 -14.03
N VAL A 856 -36.10 -10.64 -12.85
CA VAL A 856 -36.70 -10.28 -11.56
C VAL A 856 -36.88 -8.77 -11.41
N ALA A 857 -36.01 -7.98 -12.05
CA ALA A 857 -35.97 -6.52 -12.01
C ALA A 857 -36.19 -5.91 -10.60
N PRO A 858 -35.39 -6.28 -9.58
CA PRO A 858 -35.60 -5.81 -8.22
C PRO A 858 -35.22 -4.33 -8.04
N PRO A 859 -35.98 -3.55 -7.26
CA PRO A 859 -35.64 -2.16 -6.97
C PRO A 859 -34.29 -2.09 -6.23
N ALA A 860 -33.40 -1.23 -6.74
CA ALA A 860 -32.02 -1.08 -6.27
C ALA A 860 -31.16 -2.37 -6.32
N ALA A 861 -31.31 -3.16 -7.40
CA ALA A 861 -30.56 -4.40 -7.67
C ALA A 861 -29.04 -4.33 -7.39
N THR A 862 -28.39 -3.19 -7.63
CA THR A 862 -26.94 -2.99 -7.41
C THR A 862 -26.52 -2.89 -5.94
N THR A 863 -27.46 -2.90 -5.01
CA THR A 863 -27.23 -2.81 -3.55
C THR A 863 -27.83 -3.96 -2.75
N ARG A 864 -28.43 -4.96 -3.43
CA ARG A 864 -29.03 -6.14 -2.80
C ARG A 864 -28.12 -7.35 -2.95
N THR A 865 -28.08 -8.19 -1.93
CA THR A 865 -27.42 -9.49 -1.94
C THR A 865 -28.18 -10.50 -2.81
N PRO A 866 -27.53 -11.58 -3.30
CA PRO A 866 -28.22 -12.64 -4.04
C PRO A 866 -29.43 -13.25 -3.31
N GLY A 867 -29.38 -13.33 -1.97
CA GLY A 867 -30.50 -13.84 -1.16
C GLY A 867 -31.70 -12.90 -1.08
N GLU A 868 -31.47 -11.58 -1.09
CA GLU A 868 -32.56 -10.59 -1.12
C GLU A 868 -33.19 -10.48 -2.51
N ILE A 869 -32.41 -10.74 -3.57
CA ILE A 869 -32.92 -10.86 -4.93
C ILE A 869 -33.76 -12.14 -5.07
N ALA A 870 -33.25 -13.27 -4.56
CA ALA A 870 -33.95 -14.55 -4.53
C ALA A 870 -35.29 -14.46 -3.78
N ARG A 871 -35.29 -13.93 -2.55
CA ARG A 871 -36.52 -13.74 -1.76
C ARG A 871 -37.54 -12.89 -2.51
N TYR A 872 -37.10 -11.78 -3.11
CA TYR A 872 -37.97 -10.91 -3.91
C TYR A 872 -38.49 -11.57 -5.21
N ALA A 873 -37.74 -12.52 -5.78
CA ALA A 873 -38.18 -13.30 -6.93
C ALA A 873 -39.30 -14.29 -6.55
N VAL A 874 -39.16 -14.98 -5.41
CA VAL A 874 -40.19 -15.90 -4.88
C VAL A 874 -41.44 -15.12 -4.43
N GLU A 875 -41.28 -13.96 -3.79
CA GLU A 875 -42.37 -13.03 -3.47
C GLU A 875 -43.13 -12.53 -4.72
N ARG A 876 -42.51 -12.59 -5.90
CA ARG A 876 -43.13 -12.29 -7.21
C ARG A 876 -43.75 -13.51 -7.91
N GLY A 877 -43.77 -14.67 -7.27
CA GLY A 877 -44.39 -15.89 -7.81
C GLY A 877 -43.48 -16.71 -8.74
N LEU A 878 -42.17 -16.47 -8.77
CA LEU A 878 -41.24 -17.33 -9.52
C LEU A 878 -40.99 -18.66 -8.75
N PRO A 879 -40.83 -19.81 -9.44
CA PRO A 879 -40.61 -21.12 -8.82
C PRO A 879 -39.45 -21.11 -7.81
N ALA A 880 -39.76 -21.37 -6.55
CA ALA A 880 -38.82 -21.22 -5.44
C ALA A 880 -37.58 -22.12 -5.57
N ASP A 881 -37.77 -23.36 -6.03
CA ASP A 881 -36.71 -24.35 -6.23
C ASP A 881 -35.72 -23.93 -7.35
N ALA A 882 -36.23 -23.32 -8.43
CA ALA A 882 -35.41 -22.81 -9.53
C ALA A 882 -34.65 -21.54 -9.12
N VAL A 883 -35.32 -20.65 -8.38
CA VAL A 883 -34.68 -19.46 -7.77
C VAL A 883 -33.55 -19.88 -6.82
N GLU A 884 -33.80 -20.86 -5.96
CA GLU A 884 -32.85 -21.38 -4.98
C GLU A 884 -31.65 -22.03 -5.68
N THR A 885 -31.88 -22.98 -6.59
CA THR A 885 -30.85 -23.67 -7.38
C THR A 885 -29.88 -22.69 -8.06
N LEU A 886 -30.41 -21.64 -8.69
CA LEU A 886 -29.59 -20.62 -9.36
C LEU A 886 -28.84 -19.72 -8.37
N THR A 887 -29.49 -19.35 -7.27
CA THR A 887 -28.91 -18.46 -6.25
C THR A 887 -27.81 -19.14 -5.46
N GLU A 888 -27.98 -20.42 -5.11
CA GLU A 888 -26.95 -21.23 -4.47
C GLU A 888 -25.76 -21.46 -5.41
N ALA A 889 -25.99 -21.88 -6.65
CA ALA A 889 -24.91 -22.07 -7.61
C ALA A 889 -24.10 -20.77 -7.79
N TYR A 890 -24.76 -19.61 -7.95
CA TYR A 890 -24.08 -18.33 -8.05
C TYR A 890 -23.32 -17.95 -6.77
N ARG A 891 -23.90 -18.19 -5.59
CA ARG A 891 -23.22 -17.96 -4.30
C ARG A 891 -21.98 -18.85 -4.15
N ASP A 892 -22.07 -20.12 -4.51
CA ASP A 892 -20.95 -21.07 -4.44
C ASP A 892 -19.81 -20.67 -5.38
N ALA A 893 -20.11 -20.12 -6.55
CA ALA A 893 -19.07 -19.68 -7.50
C ALA A 893 -18.47 -18.31 -7.17
N GLU A 894 -19.22 -17.43 -6.49
CA GLU A 894 -18.77 -16.08 -6.13
C GLU A 894 -18.17 -16.00 -4.71
N TYR A 895 -18.54 -16.92 -3.81
CA TYR A 895 -18.12 -16.97 -2.40
C TYR A 895 -17.55 -18.33 -1.94
N GLY A 896 -17.67 -19.40 -2.73
CA GLY A 896 -17.13 -20.73 -2.44
C GLY A 896 -15.80 -21.02 -3.14
N ARG A 897 -15.19 -22.19 -2.83
CA ARG A 897 -13.85 -22.59 -3.31
C ARG A 897 -13.87 -23.69 -4.39
N LEU A 898 -14.96 -23.85 -5.14
CA LEU A 898 -15.11 -24.90 -6.15
C LEU A 898 -15.43 -24.29 -7.52
N ALA A 899 -14.66 -24.67 -8.54
CA ALA A 899 -15.04 -24.39 -9.92
C ALA A 899 -16.32 -25.18 -10.28
N PRO A 900 -17.25 -24.62 -11.07
CA PRO A 900 -18.51 -25.28 -11.37
C PRO A 900 -18.31 -26.54 -12.21
N ASP A 901 -18.79 -27.67 -11.71
CA ASP A 901 -18.88 -28.93 -12.46
C ASP A 901 -19.92 -28.85 -13.60
N GLU A 902 -19.72 -29.61 -14.68
CA GLU A 902 -20.62 -29.57 -15.86
C GLU A 902 -22.07 -29.93 -15.51
N GLY A 903 -22.27 -30.88 -14.58
CA GLY A 903 -23.59 -31.27 -14.09
C GLY A 903 -24.33 -30.13 -13.37
N ARG A 904 -23.61 -29.27 -12.66
CA ARG A 904 -24.16 -28.07 -12.00
C ARG A 904 -24.54 -27.00 -13.01
N LEU A 905 -23.75 -26.80 -14.07
CA LEU A 905 -24.10 -25.89 -15.16
C LEU A 905 -25.34 -26.37 -15.93
N ALA A 906 -25.54 -27.69 -16.06
CA ALA A 906 -26.78 -28.25 -16.61
C ALA A 906 -28.00 -27.94 -15.73
N ARG A 907 -27.94 -28.21 -14.41
CA ARG A 907 -29.02 -27.89 -13.45
C ARG A 907 -29.35 -26.39 -13.40
N VAL A 908 -28.34 -25.54 -13.47
CA VAL A 908 -28.50 -24.07 -13.54
C VAL A 908 -29.23 -23.64 -14.81
N ARG A 909 -28.90 -24.25 -15.96
CA ARG A 909 -29.54 -23.95 -17.25
C ARG A 909 -31.03 -24.32 -17.21
N GLU A 910 -31.35 -25.52 -16.74
CA GLU A 910 -32.71 -25.99 -16.53
C GLU A 910 -33.52 -25.08 -15.57
N ALA A 911 -32.91 -24.65 -14.46
CA ALA A 911 -33.52 -23.70 -13.53
C ALA A 911 -33.83 -22.34 -14.21
N VAL A 912 -32.89 -21.79 -15.00
CA VAL A 912 -33.12 -20.55 -15.76
C VAL A 912 -34.23 -20.71 -16.79
N ASP A 913 -34.30 -21.85 -17.49
CA ASP A 913 -35.37 -22.10 -18.48
C ASP A 913 -36.75 -22.20 -17.82
N ARG A 914 -36.86 -22.84 -16.64
CA ARG A 914 -38.11 -22.83 -15.84
C ARG A 914 -38.48 -21.44 -15.33
N LEU A 915 -37.51 -20.62 -14.93
CA LEU A 915 -37.74 -19.21 -14.56
C LEU A 915 -38.22 -18.37 -15.75
N ARG A 916 -37.67 -18.61 -16.96
CA ARG A 916 -38.10 -17.96 -18.20
C ARG A 916 -39.50 -18.38 -18.65
N ALA A 917 -39.93 -19.62 -18.37
CA ALA A 917 -41.28 -20.09 -18.66
C ALA A 917 -42.31 -19.47 -17.70
N ALA A 918 -42.03 -19.54 -16.39
CA ALA A 918 -42.87 -18.93 -15.35
C ALA A 918 -43.04 -17.41 -15.55
N ALA A 919 -41.96 -16.69 -15.90
CA ALA A 919 -42.01 -15.26 -16.21
C ALA A 919 -42.77 -14.90 -17.50
N ARG A 920 -43.06 -15.88 -18.37
CA ARG A 920 -43.88 -15.73 -19.58
C ARG A 920 -45.34 -16.15 -19.38
N GLY A 921 -45.69 -16.75 -18.23
CA GLY A 921 -47.04 -17.25 -17.95
C GLY A 921 -47.39 -18.55 -18.68
N GLU A 922 -46.38 -19.31 -19.10
CA GLU A 922 -46.54 -20.64 -19.70
C GLU A 922 -46.49 -21.69 -18.58
N GLU A 923 -47.64 -22.06 -18.02
CA GLU A 923 -47.76 -23.15 -17.03
C GLU A 923 -47.63 -24.54 -17.69
N SER A 924 -47.01 -25.48 -16.96
CA SER A 924 -47.08 -26.93 -17.15
C SER A 924 -47.14 -27.64 -15.80
#